data_AF-A0A8J1Z8L2-F1
#
_entry.id   AF-A0A8J1Z8L2-F1
#
_cell.length_a   1.000
_cell.length_b   1.000
_cell.length_c   1.000
_cell.angle_alpha   90.00
_cell.angle_beta   90.00
_cell.angle_gamma   90.00
#
_symmetry.space_group_name_H-M   'P 1'
#
loop_
_entity.id
_entity.type
_entity.pdbx_description
1 polymer ?
#
loop_
_entity_poly.entity_id
_entity_poly.type
_entity_poly.pdbx_seq_one_letter_code
_entity_poly.pdbx_strand_id
1 'polypeptide(L)'
;MGYDVDHDAKGEAGPKALQANALSAVRRRGASFRLRRQRSRRGTSGGDSDAVGRRGGCASGRLVLRQSASAEHSAHQREDVQKVEFELGADGSAVPLVEPAGLRPAGPELLLPLRPAVVQDGEGVELGHPRGTEVRASVPRHVFPRRRLERVQRHLQADIRTEYKIAFPFVYNNRPRKVALQRYFTQHVCYVKADDPDLPAYYYDPIICPLPGYKASSESTAEKSDEQIDEDEMIENLLEDFELPEEVTPLLEDVSLYDDNTAQGIQLYWAPRPFNLRAGVTRRAQDVPLVMQWFKEHCPSQNPIKVRVSYQKLLKCWVLNSLHKRKPRPQNRRDMFRVFAATKFFQKTTLDWVEIGLQVCRQGYNMLNLLIHRKNLSYLHLDYNFNLKPVKTLTTKERKKSRFGNAFHLCREILRLTKLVVDSHVQYRLGNVDAYQLADGLQYIFAHVGQLTGMYRYKYRLMRQVRMCKDLKHLLYYRFNSGPVGKGPGCGFWAPGWRVWLFFLRGIVPLLERWLGNLLARQFEGRVSKGVAKTITKQRVESHFDLELRASVMHDIVDMMPQGLKASKAKTILQHLSEAWRCWKANIPWKVPGLPAPIENMILRYVKSKADWWTNAAYYNRERIRRGATVDKTVCKKNLGRLTRLWLKSEQERQQNYNKDGPYLTGEEAVAIYTSVVHWLESRRFAPIQFPPINYKHDTKLLILALERLKETFGMKSRLNQQEREELGLIEQAYDNPHEALARIKRHLLTMRAFKEITVEFQDIYSNLVPVYEIEPLEKITDAYLDQYLWYEGDARGLFPNWIKPADTEPPPLLVYKWCQGINNLSEVWETSQGQCMVLMQSKFEQVAMKVDITLLNRLLRLIVDHNIADYMTGKNNVSINYKDMSHTNMYGLIRGLQFSSFVFQFWCMVLDLLALGLTRASEIAGPPQLPNEFLQYPDVETETRHPVRLYVRYLEKIYMLFIFTKEESRDLIQRYLTENPDPNNENIVGYNNKSCWPRDCRMRRVKHDVNLGRAVFWEIQNRLPRSLTTL
;
A
#
# COMPACT_ATOMS: atom_id res chain seq x y z
N MET A 1 -58.53 -51.90 -22.91
CA MET A 1 -58.84 -51.41 -24.28
C MET A 1 -57.57 -50.75 -24.78
N GLY A 2 -56.60 -51.41 -25.41
CA GLY A 2 -56.62 -52.31 -26.59
C GLY A 2 -55.86 -51.54 -27.69
N TYR A 3 -54.80 -51.99 -28.36
CA TYR A 3 -54.25 -53.34 -28.62
C TYR A 3 -52.73 -53.28 -28.90
N ASP A 4 -52.09 -54.40 -28.56
CA ASP A 4 -50.84 -55.09 -28.95
C ASP A 4 -49.88 -54.55 -30.05
N VAL A 5 -48.56 -54.81 -29.89
CA VAL A 5 -47.81 -55.99 -30.44
C VAL A 5 -46.31 -55.91 -30.05
N ASP A 6 -45.83 -56.94 -29.32
CA ASP A 6 -44.59 -57.78 -29.35
C ASP A 6 -43.18 -57.21 -29.69
N HIS A 7 -42.02 -57.72 -29.21
CA HIS A 7 -41.60 -58.87 -28.38
C HIS A 7 -40.14 -58.67 -27.87
N ASP A 8 -39.84 -59.21 -26.66
CA ASP A 8 -38.62 -59.91 -26.15
C ASP A 8 -37.16 -59.40 -26.36
N ALA A 9 -36.16 -59.63 -25.49
CA ALA A 9 -36.00 -60.00 -24.07
C ALA A 9 -34.48 -60.06 -23.73
N LYS A 10 -34.12 -59.88 -22.43
CA LYS A 10 -32.88 -60.31 -21.70
C LYS A 10 -31.56 -59.57 -22.02
N GLY A 11 -30.70 -59.20 -21.07
CA GLY A 11 -30.58 -59.39 -19.62
C GLY A 11 -29.12 -59.15 -19.17
N GLU A 12 -28.93 -58.66 -17.93
CA GLU A 12 -27.78 -58.91 -17.01
C GLU A 12 -26.34 -58.45 -17.42
N ALA A 13 -25.40 -57.99 -16.57
CA ALA A 13 -25.23 -57.92 -15.12
C ALA A 13 -24.18 -56.82 -14.75
N GLY A 14 -24.21 -56.30 -13.51
CA GLY A 14 -23.08 -55.60 -12.86
C GLY A 14 -21.99 -56.58 -12.36
N PRO A 15 -21.19 -56.33 -11.29
CA PRO A 15 -21.20 -55.18 -10.37
C PRO A 15 -19.82 -54.73 -9.75
N LYS A 16 -19.87 -53.68 -8.90
CA LYS A 16 -19.11 -53.45 -7.63
C LYS A 16 -17.59 -53.16 -7.57
N ALA A 17 -17.29 -52.32 -6.54
CA ALA A 17 -16.09 -52.16 -5.69
C ALA A 17 -15.22 -50.90 -5.98
N LEU A 18 -15.20 -49.87 -5.11
CA LEU A 18 -14.51 -49.70 -3.82
C LEU A 18 -12.97 -49.76 -3.88
N GLN A 19 -12.36 -48.71 -3.30
CA GLN A 19 -10.99 -48.56 -2.80
C GLN A 19 -9.88 -48.02 -3.72
N ALA A 20 -9.41 -46.84 -3.29
CA ALA A 20 -8.04 -46.52 -2.91
C ALA A 20 -6.93 -46.34 -3.97
N ASN A 21 -6.10 -45.34 -3.63
CA ASN A 21 -4.69 -45.14 -3.98
C ASN A 21 -4.33 -44.42 -5.29
N ALA A 22 -3.86 -43.19 -5.04
CA ALA A 22 -2.49 -42.74 -5.29
C ALA A 22 -2.03 -42.46 -6.74
N LEU A 23 -1.64 -41.19 -6.89
CA LEU A 23 -0.44 -40.72 -7.59
C LEU A 23 -0.27 -41.08 -9.07
N SER A 24 -0.38 -40.03 -9.89
CA SER A 24 0.73 -39.44 -10.67
C SER A 24 0.45 -39.24 -12.16
N ALA A 25 1.14 -38.21 -12.67
CA ALA A 25 1.64 -38.07 -14.03
C ALA A 25 0.69 -37.56 -15.15
N VAL A 26 0.96 -36.29 -15.53
CA VAL A 26 1.54 -35.93 -16.84
C VAL A 26 0.89 -36.59 -18.08
N ARG A 27 0.17 -35.82 -18.91
CA ARG A 27 0.65 -35.36 -20.24
C ARG A 27 -0.42 -34.61 -21.04
N ARG A 28 0.07 -33.60 -21.75
CA ARG A 28 -0.52 -32.95 -22.93
C ARG A 28 -1.02 -33.97 -23.97
N ARG A 29 -2.19 -33.69 -24.56
CA ARG A 29 -2.56 -33.85 -26.00
C ARG A 29 -3.76 -32.89 -26.21
N GLY A 30 -3.81 -31.97 -27.16
CA GLY A 30 -3.23 -32.01 -28.49
C GLY A 30 -4.18 -32.76 -29.43
N ALA A 31 -5.26 -32.10 -29.85
CA ALA A 31 -6.13 -32.57 -30.93
C ALA A 31 -5.71 -31.89 -32.23
N SER A 32 -4.96 -32.63 -33.05
CA SER A 32 -4.82 -32.40 -34.49
C SER A 32 -5.91 -33.17 -35.21
N PHE A 33 -6.60 -32.56 -36.18
CA PHE A 33 -7.13 -33.30 -37.33
C PHE A 33 -7.00 -32.51 -38.63
N ARG A 34 -6.00 -32.96 -39.39
CA ARG A 34 -5.89 -33.15 -40.85
C ARG A 34 -6.27 -32.05 -41.85
N LEU A 35 -5.19 -31.59 -42.49
CA LEU A 35 -5.02 -31.22 -43.90
C LEU A 35 -5.95 -31.90 -44.92
N ARG A 36 -6.37 -31.12 -45.92
CA ARG A 36 -6.36 -31.55 -47.32
C ARG A 36 -5.99 -30.38 -48.25
N ARG A 37 -4.97 -30.62 -49.08
CA ARG A 37 -4.45 -29.77 -50.16
C ARG A 37 -5.48 -29.61 -51.28
N GLN A 38 -5.45 -28.47 -52.00
CA GLN A 38 -5.36 -28.47 -53.47
C GLN A 38 -4.94 -27.09 -54.02
N ARG A 39 -4.10 -27.16 -55.06
CA ARG A 39 -3.52 -26.06 -55.87
C ARG A 39 -4.51 -25.59 -56.95
N SER A 40 -4.37 -24.33 -57.40
CA SER A 40 -4.52 -23.86 -58.81
C SER A 40 -4.58 -22.32 -58.80
N ARG A 41 -3.57 -21.55 -59.24
CA ARG A 41 -3.07 -21.19 -60.60
C ARG A 41 -3.66 -19.86 -61.15
N ARG A 42 -2.74 -18.99 -61.61
CA ARG A 42 -2.84 -17.88 -62.60
C ARG A 42 -3.61 -16.61 -62.14
N GLY A 43 -3.21 -15.38 -62.46
CA GLY A 43 -2.20 -14.80 -63.37
C GLY A 43 -1.95 -13.32 -62.98
N THR A 44 -0.72 -12.81 -63.08
CA THR A 44 -0.08 -12.09 -64.22
C THR A 44 -0.35 -10.58 -64.30
N SER A 45 0.72 -9.85 -64.63
CA SER A 45 0.91 -8.40 -64.87
C SER A 45 1.06 -7.56 -63.60
N GLY A 46 2.15 -6.83 -63.35
CA GLY A 46 3.30 -6.44 -64.18
C GLY A 46 3.52 -4.94 -64.03
N GLY A 47 4.76 -4.50 -63.82
CA GLY A 47 5.15 -3.10 -64.03
C GLY A 47 5.87 -2.44 -62.86
N ASP A 48 7.19 -2.39 -62.97
CA ASP A 48 8.19 -1.74 -62.13
C ASP A 48 8.01 -0.22 -61.95
N SER A 49 8.48 0.32 -60.83
CA SER A 49 9.72 1.14 -60.77
C SER A 49 9.77 2.08 -59.55
N ASP A 50 11.01 2.27 -59.10
CA ASP A 50 11.49 2.81 -57.83
C ASP A 50 11.08 4.25 -57.46
N ALA A 51 10.96 4.52 -56.14
CA ALA A 51 11.71 5.57 -55.45
C ALA A 51 11.37 5.69 -53.94
N VAL A 52 12.36 5.37 -53.11
CA VAL A 52 12.79 6.00 -51.84
C VAL A 52 11.81 6.95 -51.12
N GLY A 53 11.39 6.60 -49.88
CA GLY A 53 10.71 7.56 -49.00
C GLY A 53 10.28 7.04 -47.62
N ARG A 54 11.07 7.35 -46.60
CA ARG A 54 10.91 7.09 -45.15
C ARG A 54 9.51 7.33 -44.52
N ARG A 55 9.20 6.44 -43.55
CA ARG A 55 8.42 6.57 -42.29
C ARG A 55 6.88 6.54 -42.32
N GLY A 56 6.35 5.47 -41.71
CA GLY A 56 5.44 5.60 -40.55
C GLY A 56 3.97 5.21 -40.74
N GLY A 57 3.65 3.91 -40.65
CA GLY A 57 2.32 3.37 -40.34
C GLY A 57 2.40 2.50 -39.08
N CYS A 58 1.77 2.89 -37.96
CA CYS A 58 0.39 2.58 -37.60
C CYS A 58 0.17 1.07 -37.37
N ALA A 59 0.43 0.63 -36.13
CA ALA A 59 0.04 -0.70 -35.66
C ALA A 59 -1.22 -0.58 -34.78
N SER A 60 -2.25 -1.30 -35.18
CA SER A 60 -3.51 -1.49 -34.46
C SER A 60 -3.29 -2.27 -33.17
N GLY A 61 -3.78 -1.75 -32.04
CA GLY A 61 -3.88 -2.48 -30.79
C GLY A 61 -5.34 -2.75 -30.43
N ARG A 62 -5.80 -3.98 -30.69
CA ARG A 62 -7.02 -4.55 -30.08
C ARG A 62 -6.82 -4.60 -28.56
N LEU A 63 -7.71 -3.94 -27.82
CA LEU A 63 -7.73 -4.00 -26.35
C LEU A 63 -8.73 -5.09 -25.92
N VAL A 64 -8.17 -6.18 -25.44
CA VAL A 64 -8.86 -7.27 -24.75
C VAL A 64 -9.31 -6.77 -23.38
N LEU A 65 -10.61 -6.85 -23.13
CA LEU A 65 -11.23 -6.66 -21.82
C LEU A 65 -10.82 -7.82 -20.89
N ARG A 66 -10.07 -7.51 -19.83
CA ARG A 66 -10.00 -8.34 -18.63
C ARG A 66 -10.60 -7.58 -17.46
N GLN A 67 -11.66 -8.15 -16.91
CA GLN A 67 -12.23 -7.82 -15.61
C GLN A 67 -11.16 -8.06 -14.53
N SER A 68 -10.98 -7.10 -13.63
CA SER A 68 -10.46 -7.37 -12.29
C SER A 68 -11.19 -6.48 -11.28
N ALA A 69 -11.84 -7.18 -10.36
CA ALA A 69 -12.46 -6.64 -9.16
C ALA A 69 -11.40 -6.33 -8.08
N SER A 70 -11.86 -5.68 -7.01
CA SER A 70 -11.17 -5.36 -5.76
C SER A 70 -10.05 -4.30 -5.82
N ALA A 71 -10.39 -3.08 -5.43
CA ALA A 71 -9.43 -2.08 -4.95
C ALA A 71 -9.98 -1.49 -3.64
N GLU A 72 -9.44 -1.99 -2.53
CA GLU A 72 -9.46 -1.32 -1.24
C GLU A 72 -8.77 0.04 -1.36
N HIS A 73 -9.37 1.07 -0.78
CA HIS A 73 -8.76 2.39 -0.69
C HIS A 73 -8.57 2.77 0.78
N SER A 74 -7.36 2.49 1.27
CA SER A 74 -6.76 3.13 2.43
C SER A 74 -6.65 4.64 2.18
N ALA A 75 -7.38 5.42 2.96
CA ALA A 75 -7.33 6.87 2.92
C ALA A 75 -6.02 7.39 3.54
N HIS A 76 -5.10 7.89 2.72
CA HIS A 76 -3.99 8.72 3.18
C HIS A 76 -4.52 10.10 3.61
N GLN A 77 -4.46 10.37 4.91
CA GLN A 77 -4.50 11.72 5.46
C GLN A 77 -3.23 12.45 5.01
N ARG A 78 -3.40 13.59 4.34
CA ARG A 78 -2.35 14.61 4.22
C ARG A 78 -2.42 15.45 5.50
N GLU A 79 -1.43 15.31 6.36
CA GLU A 79 -1.13 16.29 7.39
C GLU A 79 -0.49 17.50 6.69
N ASP A 80 -1.22 18.61 6.67
CA ASP A 80 -0.64 19.92 6.39
C ASP A 80 0.16 20.34 7.64
N VAL A 81 1.48 20.14 7.60
CA VAL A 81 2.41 20.70 8.58
C VAL A 81 2.46 22.21 8.34
N GLN A 82 1.76 22.98 9.17
CA GLN A 82 2.02 24.40 9.33
C GLN A 82 3.40 24.55 9.98
N LYS A 83 4.38 25.02 9.20
CA LYS A 83 5.58 25.64 9.73
C LYS A 83 5.13 26.88 10.52
N VAL A 84 5.34 26.84 11.83
CA VAL A 84 5.32 28.02 12.68
C VAL A 84 6.76 28.51 12.70
N GLU A 85 7.02 29.62 12.03
CA GLU A 85 8.26 30.39 12.19
C GLU A 85 8.16 31.15 13.51
N PHE A 86 9.18 31.02 14.36
CA PHE A 86 9.35 31.79 15.58
C PHE A 86 9.88 33.17 15.20
N GLU A 87 9.08 34.22 15.39
CA GLU A 87 9.58 35.59 15.52
C GLU A 87 9.76 35.88 17.02
N LEU A 88 11.01 36.18 17.39
CA LEU A 88 11.38 36.73 18.69
C LEU A 88 10.91 38.19 18.74
N GLY A 89 9.85 38.45 19.50
CA GLY A 89 9.43 39.79 19.90
C GLY A 89 9.69 39.96 21.40
N ALA A 90 10.59 40.87 21.72
CA ALA A 90 10.84 41.36 23.06
C ALA A 90 9.66 42.21 23.56
N ASP A 91 9.40 42.09 24.87
CA ASP A 91 8.96 43.14 25.81
C ASP A 91 7.82 42.68 26.72
N GLY A 92 8.11 42.77 28.02
CA GLY A 92 7.31 42.25 29.11
C GLY A 92 6.17 43.18 29.54
N SER A 93 5.18 42.58 30.19
CA SER A 93 4.48 43.15 31.35
C SER A 93 3.55 42.11 31.96
N ALA A 94 3.36 42.28 33.26
CA ALA A 94 2.95 41.31 34.25
C ALA A 94 1.49 40.83 34.19
N VAL A 95 1.29 39.67 34.80
CA VAL A 95 0.01 39.08 35.23
C VAL A 95 -0.71 40.04 36.20
N PRO A 96 -2.05 40.06 36.23
CA PRO A 96 -2.69 39.54 37.44
C PRO A 96 -3.89 38.61 37.18
N LEU A 97 -3.98 37.61 38.05
CA LEU A 97 -5.15 36.78 38.36
C LEU A 97 -6.31 37.64 38.85
N VAL A 98 -7.53 37.30 38.44
CA VAL A 98 -8.77 37.78 39.05
C VAL A 98 -9.72 36.60 39.23
N GLU A 99 -9.98 36.26 40.50
CA GLU A 99 -11.06 35.40 40.97
C GLU A 99 -12.44 36.05 40.75
N PRO A 100 -13.53 35.29 40.93
CA PRO A 100 -14.43 35.73 42.00
C PRO A 100 -14.97 34.58 42.87
N ALA A 101 -14.75 34.72 44.19
CA ALA A 101 -15.69 34.33 45.24
C ALA A 101 -16.95 35.21 45.15
N GLY A 102 -18.15 34.88 45.62
CA GLY A 102 -18.72 33.79 46.42
C GLY A 102 -20.11 34.27 46.89
N LEU A 103 -21.03 33.36 47.24
CA LEU A 103 -22.02 33.50 48.34
C LEU A 103 -23.04 32.32 48.33
N ARG A 104 -22.91 31.47 49.35
CA ARG A 104 -23.93 30.63 50.03
C ARG A 104 -24.44 31.44 51.26
N PRO A 105 -25.53 31.11 52.00
CA PRO A 105 -25.93 29.81 52.59
C PRO A 105 -27.47 29.54 52.51
N ALA A 106 -28.10 28.46 52.98
CA ALA A 106 -27.88 27.54 54.11
C ALA A 106 -28.50 26.13 53.84
N GLY A 107 -28.05 25.10 54.58
CA GLY A 107 -28.45 23.67 54.48
C GLY A 107 -29.68 23.29 55.33
N PRO A 108 -29.78 22.11 55.98
CA PRO A 108 -28.96 20.87 55.93
C PRO A 108 -29.79 19.56 55.79
N GLU A 109 -29.13 18.39 55.66
CA GLU A 109 -29.46 17.05 56.23
C GLU A 109 -28.57 15.98 55.56
N LEU A 110 -27.52 15.47 56.20
CA LEU A 110 -27.42 14.36 57.17
C LEU A 110 -27.49 12.94 56.56
N LEU A 111 -26.40 12.22 56.85
CA LEU A 111 -25.97 10.88 56.41
C LEU A 111 -26.88 9.74 56.90
N LEU A 112 -26.89 8.60 56.18
CA LEU A 112 -26.31 7.31 56.61
C LEU A 112 -26.43 6.22 55.50
N PRO A 113 -25.61 5.14 55.54
CA PRO A 113 -25.32 4.23 54.42
C PRO A 113 -26.07 2.89 54.50
N LEU A 114 -26.33 2.24 53.36
CA LEU A 114 -26.87 0.87 53.33
C LEU A 114 -25.89 -0.14 52.70
N ARG A 115 -25.66 -1.19 53.49
CA ARG A 115 -24.88 -2.42 53.24
C ARG A 115 -25.61 -3.38 52.28
N PRO A 116 -24.91 -4.40 51.74
CA PRO A 116 -25.47 -5.35 50.78
C PRO A 116 -26.28 -6.44 51.47
N ALA A 117 -27.42 -6.82 50.88
CA ALA A 117 -28.23 -7.94 51.34
C ALA A 117 -27.72 -9.27 50.75
N VAL A 118 -27.43 -10.20 51.65
CA VAL A 118 -27.22 -11.63 51.44
C VAL A 118 -28.57 -12.29 51.19
N VAL A 119 -28.65 -13.22 50.24
CA VAL A 119 -29.76 -14.19 50.15
C VAL A 119 -29.13 -15.57 50.02
N GLN A 120 -29.37 -16.41 51.03
CA GLN A 120 -29.13 -17.85 51.04
C GLN A 120 -30.49 -18.56 51.22
N ASP A 121 -30.69 -19.55 50.37
CA ASP A 121 -31.37 -20.84 50.51
C ASP A 121 -32.81 -20.96 51.05
N GLY A 122 -33.62 -21.66 50.25
CA GLY A 122 -34.90 -22.28 50.61
C GLY A 122 -35.31 -23.29 49.53
N GLU A 123 -35.34 -24.56 49.94
CA GLU A 123 -35.77 -25.82 49.28
C GLU A 123 -37.14 -25.70 48.57
N GLY A 124 -37.61 -26.50 47.61
CA GLY A 124 -37.32 -27.83 47.06
C GLY A 124 -38.62 -28.30 46.38
N VAL A 125 -38.54 -29.23 45.41
CA VAL A 125 -39.53 -30.24 44.95
C VAL A 125 -39.44 -30.47 43.43
N GLU A 126 -39.33 -31.74 43.12
CA GLU A 126 -39.08 -32.43 41.85
C GLU A 126 -40.18 -32.26 40.80
N LEU A 127 -39.86 -32.51 39.52
CA LEU A 127 -40.67 -33.33 38.61
C LEU A 127 -39.90 -33.65 37.30
N GLY A 128 -39.65 -34.96 37.07
CA GLY A 128 -39.90 -35.63 35.80
C GLY A 128 -38.90 -35.52 34.64
N HIS A 129 -38.02 -36.53 34.52
CA HIS A 129 -37.29 -36.94 33.31
C HIS A 129 -38.25 -37.36 32.15
N PRO A 130 -37.83 -37.44 30.85
CA PRO A 130 -36.89 -38.48 30.43
C PRO A 130 -35.89 -38.19 29.27
N ARG A 131 -34.70 -38.76 29.46
CA ARG A 131 -33.78 -39.47 28.56
C ARG A 131 -33.84 -39.24 27.03
N GLY A 132 -32.66 -38.90 26.50
CA GLY A 132 -32.22 -39.18 25.12
C GLY A 132 -30.69 -39.19 25.06
N THR A 133 -30.10 -40.37 25.26
CA THR A 133 -28.67 -40.69 25.20
C THR A 133 -28.15 -40.71 23.76
N GLU A 134 -27.12 -39.92 23.46
CA GLU A 134 -26.12 -40.30 22.44
C GLU A 134 -24.70 -40.01 22.93
N VAL A 135 -23.95 -41.08 23.07
CA VAL A 135 -22.54 -41.14 23.44
C VAL A 135 -21.71 -40.71 22.22
N ARG A 136 -20.88 -39.67 22.36
CA ARG A 136 -19.78 -39.39 21.43
C ARG A 136 -18.46 -39.27 22.17
N ALA A 137 -17.53 -40.13 21.73
CA ALA A 137 -16.21 -40.40 22.27
C ALA A 137 -15.41 -39.14 22.66
N SER A 138 -14.86 -39.18 23.86
CA SER A 138 -13.90 -38.24 24.42
C SER A 138 -12.54 -38.36 23.72
N VAL A 139 -12.21 -37.37 22.89
CA VAL A 139 -10.82 -37.05 22.51
C VAL A 139 -10.24 -36.16 23.62
N PRO A 140 -9.06 -36.46 24.20
CA PRO A 140 -8.51 -35.64 25.27
C PRO A 140 -8.12 -34.26 24.71
N ARG A 141 -8.87 -33.22 25.09
CA ARG A 141 -8.52 -31.83 24.82
C ARG A 141 -7.35 -31.44 25.72
N HIS A 142 -6.15 -31.40 25.16
CA HIS A 142 -5.01 -30.73 25.79
C HIS A 142 -5.38 -29.31 26.21
N VAL A 143 -5.19 -29.03 27.50
CA VAL A 143 -5.44 -27.75 28.16
C VAL A 143 -4.32 -26.77 27.81
N PHE A 144 -4.58 -25.88 26.86
CA PHE A 144 -3.70 -24.74 26.56
C PHE A 144 -4.07 -23.54 27.45
N PRO A 145 -3.12 -22.86 28.14
CA PRO A 145 -3.45 -21.74 29.02
C PRO A 145 -3.65 -20.44 28.21
N ARG A 146 -4.88 -19.89 28.23
CA ARG A 146 -5.39 -18.76 27.41
C ARG A 146 -5.58 -17.46 28.23
N ARG A 147 -4.61 -17.04 29.05
CA ARG A 147 -4.87 -16.06 30.14
C ARG A 147 -5.41 -14.67 29.76
N ARG A 148 -5.22 -14.14 28.53
CA ARG A 148 -5.76 -12.82 28.14
C ARG A 148 -7.10 -12.88 27.41
N LEU A 149 -7.31 -13.90 26.58
CA LEU A 149 -8.60 -14.19 25.97
C LEU A 149 -9.61 -14.68 27.02
N GLU A 150 -9.19 -15.47 28.01
CA GLU A 150 -10.04 -15.96 29.11
C GLU A 150 -10.69 -14.85 29.94
N ARG A 151 -9.96 -13.76 30.26
CA ARG A 151 -10.53 -12.65 31.03
C ARG A 151 -11.69 -11.97 30.30
N VAL A 152 -11.62 -11.93 28.97
CA VAL A 152 -12.62 -11.27 28.12
C VAL A 152 -13.77 -12.24 27.80
N GLN A 153 -13.49 -13.53 27.62
CA GLN A 153 -14.48 -14.55 27.28
C GLN A 153 -15.48 -14.85 28.41
N ARG A 154 -15.08 -14.67 29.68
CA ARG A 154 -16.01 -14.82 30.82
C ARG A 154 -17.10 -13.73 30.89
N HIS A 155 -16.99 -12.64 30.12
CA HIS A 155 -17.92 -11.49 30.17
C HIS A 155 -18.67 -11.23 28.84
N LEU A 156 -18.34 -11.92 27.74
CA LEU A 156 -19.02 -11.74 26.45
C LEU A 156 -20.19 -12.72 26.32
N GLN A 157 -21.35 -12.36 26.87
CA GLN A 157 -22.61 -13.03 26.57
C GLN A 157 -23.15 -12.69 25.16
N ALA A 158 -22.75 -11.54 24.58
CA ALA A 158 -23.13 -11.11 23.23
C ALA A 158 -22.02 -10.30 22.53
N ASP A 159 -21.96 -10.39 21.20
CA ASP A 159 -20.99 -9.65 20.40
C ASP A 159 -21.25 -8.13 20.41
N ILE A 160 -20.18 -7.34 20.60
CA ILE A 160 -20.25 -5.87 20.56
C ILE A 160 -20.46 -5.41 19.11
N ARG A 161 -21.71 -5.10 18.77
CA ARG A 161 -22.11 -4.59 17.45
C ARG A 161 -21.61 -3.16 17.21
N THR A 162 -21.49 -2.78 15.93
CA THR A 162 -21.06 -1.43 15.53
C THR A 162 -22.04 -0.35 15.96
N GLU A 163 -23.31 -0.68 16.06
CA GLU A 163 -24.42 0.15 16.52
C GLU A 163 -24.19 0.57 17.97
N TYR A 164 -23.69 -0.33 18.83
CA TYR A 164 -23.35 -0.01 20.22
C TYR A 164 -22.21 1.00 20.31
N LYS A 165 -21.22 0.87 19.42
CA LYS A 165 -20.10 1.83 19.30
C LYS A 165 -20.54 3.21 18.82
N ILE A 166 -21.67 3.32 18.10
CA ILE A 166 -22.25 4.59 17.68
C ILE A 166 -23.16 5.14 18.77
N ALA A 167 -23.99 4.29 19.39
CA ALA A 167 -24.97 4.69 20.39
C ALA A 167 -24.33 5.14 21.70
N PHE A 168 -23.32 4.40 22.17
CA PHE A 168 -22.56 4.68 23.39
C PHE A 168 -21.06 4.76 23.07
N PRO A 169 -20.63 5.84 22.40
CA PRO A 169 -19.30 5.87 21.81
C PRO A 169 -18.16 5.98 22.81
N PHE A 170 -18.43 6.47 24.03
CA PHE A 170 -17.45 6.56 25.11
C PHE A 170 -17.25 5.25 25.87
N VAL A 171 -18.23 4.33 25.80
CA VAL A 171 -18.20 3.04 26.51
C VAL A 171 -17.48 1.98 25.68
N TYR A 172 -17.87 1.83 24.41
CA TYR A 172 -17.41 0.70 23.58
C TYR A 172 -16.20 1.01 22.68
N ASN A 173 -15.70 2.26 22.65
CA ASN A 173 -14.53 2.61 21.84
C ASN A 173 -13.34 3.02 22.71
N ASN A 174 -12.15 2.55 22.31
CA ASN A 174 -10.90 3.01 22.87
C ASN A 174 -10.51 4.35 22.24
N ARG A 175 -10.29 5.38 23.07
CA ARG A 175 -9.87 6.74 22.66
C ARG A 175 -10.84 7.41 21.66
N PRO A 176 -12.12 7.64 22.03
CA PRO A 176 -13.08 8.34 21.18
C PRO A 176 -12.63 9.81 20.96
N ARG A 177 -12.30 10.19 19.72
CA ARG A 177 -11.87 11.54 19.34
C ARG A 177 -12.83 12.12 18.30
N LYS A 178 -13.17 13.42 18.44
CA LYS A 178 -14.09 14.14 17.53
C LYS A 178 -15.46 13.46 17.39
N VAL A 179 -15.99 12.95 18.50
CA VAL A 179 -17.31 12.31 18.56
C VAL A 179 -18.35 13.32 19.03
N ALA A 180 -19.54 13.29 18.43
CA ALA A 180 -20.71 14.04 18.89
C ALA A 180 -21.68 13.10 19.61
N LEU A 181 -22.29 13.56 20.70
CA LEU A 181 -23.35 12.84 21.40
C LEU A 181 -24.63 12.89 20.56
N GLN A 182 -25.29 11.75 20.43
CA GLN A 182 -26.58 11.65 19.75
C GLN A 182 -27.73 11.95 20.71
N ARG A 183 -28.86 12.43 20.16
CA ARG A 183 -30.11 12.45 20.92
C ARG A 183 -30.59 11.01 21.08
N TYR A 184 -30.78 10.58 22.33
CA TYR A 184 -31.13 9.20 22.64
C TYR A 184 -32.61 8.90 22.39
N PHE A 185 -33.51 9.76 22.86
CA PHE A 185 -34.95 9.51 22.86
C PHE A 185 -35.79 10.78 22.62
N THR A 186 -36.99 10.58 22.10
CA THR A 186 -38.10 11.53 21.97
C THR A 186 -39.37 10.79 22.38
N GLN A 187 -40.28 11.42 23.13
CA GLN A 187 -41.57 10.83 23.49
C GLN A 187 -42.30 10.35 22.23
N HIS A 188 -42.83 9.12 22.28
CA HIS A 188 -43.55 8.54 21.15
C HIS A 188 -44.85 9.30 20.91
N VAL A 189 -45.03 9.82 19.70
CA VAL A 189 -46.25 10.51 19.29
C VAL A 189 -47.24 9.47 18.79
N CYS A 190 -48.25 9.16 19.60
CA CYS A 190 -49.34 8.23 19.29
C CYS A 190 -50.49 8.96 18.58
N TYR A 191 -50.22 9.50 17.39
CA TYR A 191 -51.21 10.20 16.58
C TYR A 191 -51.89 9.24 15.60
N VAL A 192 -53.22 9.13 15.68
CA VAL A 192 -54.06 8.38 14.75
C VAL A 192 -54.57 9.32 13.66
N LYS A 193 -54.46 8.90 12.40
CA LYS A 193 -54.95 9.69 11.27
C LYS A 193 -56.35 9.23 10.92
N ALA A 194 -57.30 10.16 10.88
CA ALA A 194 -58.60 9.91 10.25
C ALA A 194 -58.40 9.83 8.73
N ASP A 195 -58.61 8.65 8.16
CA ASP A 195 -58.58 8.44 6.71
C ASP A 195 -59.95 8.73 6.07
N ASP A 196 -61.04 8.50 6.81
CA ASP A 196 -62.41 8.79 6.38
C ASP A 196 -62.92 10.10 6.99
N PRO A 197 -63.31 11.10 6.17
CA PRO A 197 -63.79 12.41 6.64
C PRO A 197 -65.20 12.37 7.22
N ASP A 198 -65.94 11.27 7.02
CA ASP A 198 -67.32 11.09 7.49
C ASP A 198 -67.40 10.77 8.99
N LEU A 199 -66.29 10.34 9.60
CA LEU A 199 -66.21 10.09 11.04
C LEU A 199 -66.05 11.40 11.83
N PRO A 200 -66.61 11.51 13.06
CA PRO A 200 -66.41 12.67 13.92
C PRO A 200 -64.94 13.00 14.16
N ALA A 201 -64.59 14.27 14.41
CA ALA A 201 -63.19 14.66 14.64
C ALA A 201 -62.57 13.98 15.88
N TYR A 202 -63.38 13.78 16.91
CA TYR A 202 -63.04 13.03 18.11
C TYR A 202 -63.85 11.73 18.12
N TYR A 203 -63.20 10.62 17.79
CA TYR A 203 -63.80 9.30 17.86
C TYR A 203 -62.85 8.28 18.46
N TYR A 204 -63.42 7.22 18.99
CA TYR A 204 -62.66 6.10 19.52
C TYR A 204 -62.21 5.19 18.38
N ASP A 205 -60.98 5.38 17.90
CA ASP A 205 -60.44 4.63 16.76
C ASP A 205 -60.19 3.14 17.12
N PRO A 206 -60.46 2.19 16.20
CA PRO A 206 -60.23 0.77 16.43
C PRO A 206 -58.79 0.37 16.79
N ILE A 207 -57.79 1.21 16.48
CA ILE A 207 -56.38 1.00 16.85
C ILE A 207 -56.17 1.25 18.36
N ILE A 208 -57.02 2.04 19.00
CA ILE A 208 -56.91 2.37 20.43
C ILE A 208 -57.40 1.18 21.27
N CYS A 209 -56.56 0.71 22.19
CA CYS A 209 -56.88 -0.42 23.06
C CYS A 209 -58.04 -0.08 24.02
N PRO A 210 -59.17 -0.82 24.00
CA PRO A 210 -60.36 -0.52 24.81
C PRO A 210 -60.04 -0.43 26.29
N LEU A 211 -60.62 0.55 26.96
CA LEU A 211 -60.47 0.72 28.40
C LEU A 211 -61.30 -0.35 29.13
N PRO A 212 -60.70 -1.17 30.00
CA PRO A 212 -61.41 -2.22 30.72
C PRO A 212 -62.36 -1.62 31.76
N GLY A 213 -63.67 -1.60 31.46
CA GLY A 213 -64.71 -1.08 32.36
C GLY A 213 -64.80 -1.82 33.70
N TYR A 214 -64.35 -3.08 33.79
CA TYR A 214 -64.40 -3.87 35.03
C TYR A 214 -63.51 -3.32 36.16
N LYS A 215 -62.55 -2.44 35.85
CA LYS A 215 -61.72 -1.77 36.87
C LYS A 215 -62.44 -0.57 37.53
N ALA A 216 -63.37 0.08 36.83
CA ALA A 216 -64.17 1.17 37.38
C ALA A 216 -65.30 0.66 38.30
N SER A 217 -65.85 -0.52 38.00
CA SER A 217 -66.84 -1.17 38.86
C SER A 217 -66.23 -1.74 40.15
N SER A 218 -64.93 -2.08 40.18
CA SER A 218 -64.28 -2.64 41.37
C SER A 218 -63.86 -1.58 42.39
N GLU A 219 -63.52 -0.35 41.97
CA GLU A 219 -63.25 0.75 42.91
C GLU A 219 -64.54 1.24 43.59
N SER A 220 -65.68 1.24 42.87
CA SER A 220 -67.00 1.49 43.48
C SER A 220 -67.52 0.37 44.39
N THR A 221 -66.88 -0.81 44.41
CA THR A 221 -67.18 -1.87 45.40
C THR A 221 -66.21 -1.90 46.57
N ALA A 222 -65.03 -1.25 46.47
CA ALA A 222 -64.01 -1.21 47.51
C ALA A 222 -64.26 -0.12 48.57
N GLU A 223 -65.19 0.81 48.31
CA GLU A 223 -65.66 1.81 49.27
C GLU A 223 -66.90 1.36 50.07
N LYS A 224 -67.43 0.14 49.83
CA LYS A 224 -68.63 -0.39 50.51
C LYS A 224 -68.35 -1.28 51.72
N SER A 225 -67.46 -0.86 52.62
CA SER A 225 -67.28 -1.56 53.90
C SER A 225 -66.86 -0.67 55.06
N ASP A 226 -67.59 0.42 55.31
CA ASP A 226 -67.85 0.93 56.66
C ASP A 226 -69.10 1.84 56.61
N GLU A 227 -70.10 1.49 57.44
CA GLU A 227 -71.38 2.18 57.69
C GLU A 227 -72.35 2.32 56.51
N GLN A 228 -73.48 1.58 56.58
CA GLN A 228 -74.66 1.82 55.76
C GLN A 228 -75.23 3.21 56.05
N ILE A 229 -74.89 4.16 55.20
CA ILE A 229 -75.72 5.30 54.86
C ILE A 229 -75.97 5.16 53.35
N ASP A 230 -77.24 5.09 52.93
CA ASP A 230 -77.61 5.10 51.52
C ASP A 230 -77.13 6.43 50.90
N GLU A 231 -75.98 6.41 50.22
CA GLU A 231 -75.43 7.59 49.55
C GLU A 231 -76.35 8.11 48.44
N ASP A 232 -77.21 7.27 47.84
CA ASP A 232 -78.18 7.73 46.84
C ASP A 232 -79.30 8.59 47.48
N GLU A 233 -79.75 8.29 48.71
CA GLU A 233 -80.70 9.14 49.45
C GLU A 233 -80.02 10.36 50.10
N MET A 234 -78.77 10.23 50.56
CA MET A 234 -78.05 11.36 51.16
C MET A 234 -77.59 12.38 50.11
N ILE A 235 -77.28 11.94 48.88
CA ILE A 235 -76.97 12.80 47.75
C ILE A 235 -78.25 13.46 47.21
N GLU A 236 -79.40 12.77 47.13
CA GLU A 236 -80.68 13.43 46.83
C GLU A 236 -81.04 14.50 47.87
N ASN A 237 -80.89 14.22 49.17
CA ASN A 237 -81.24 15.17 50.23
C ASN A 237 -80.25 16.35 50.41
N LEU A 238 -78.96 16.22 50.03
CA LEU A 238 -78.00 17.34 50.01
C LEU A 238 -78.00 18.13 48.69
N LEU A 239 -78.61 17.59 47.64
CA LEU A 239 -78.79 18.27 46.35
C LEU A 239 -80.12 19.01 46.22
N GLU A 240 -81.15 18.69 47.02
CA GLU A 240 -82.39 19.48 47.05
C GLU A 240 -82.16 20.94 47.51
N ASP A 241 -81.11 21.22 48.31
CA ASP A 241 -80.77 22.58 48.80
C ASP A 241 -79.61 23.27 48.02
N PHE A 242 -78.96 22.57 47.07
CA PHE A 242 -77.84 23.13 46.28
C PHE A 242 -78.18 23.24 44.80
N GLU A 243 -78.91 24.31 44.47
CA GLU A 243 -79.15 24.71 43.08
C GLU A 243 -78.03 25.65 42.60
N LEU A 244 -77.45 25.34 41.44
CA LEU A 244 -76.60 26.29 40.73
C LEU A 244 -77.47 27.50 40.32
N PRO A 245 -76.98 28.75 40.46
CA PRO A 245 -77.73 29.90 39.97
C PRO A 245 -78.12 29.70 38.50
N GLU A 246 -79.33 30.09 38.09
CA GLU A 246 -79.82 29.90 36.71
C GLU A 246 -78.89 30.49 35.63
N GLU A 247 -78.03 31.44 36.01
CA GLU A 247 -77.02 32.06 35.14
C GLU A 247 -75.78 31.17 34.89
N VAL A 248 -75.62 30.05 35.61
CA VAL A 248 -74.44 29.18 35.54
C VAL A 248 -74.69 28.00 34.60
N THR A 249 -74.33 28.21 33.34
CA THR A 249 -74.27 27.18 32.30
C THR A 249 -72.82 26.76 32.02
N PRO A 250 -72.58 25.61 31.33
CA PRO A 250 -71.25 25.24 30.85
C PRO A 250 -70.64 26.36 29.99
N LEU A 251 -69.38 26.71 30.24
CA LEU A 251 -68.67 27.88 29.66
C LEU A 251 -68.76 28.05 28.12
N LEU A 252 -69.02 26.98 27.36
CA LEU A 252 -69.07 26.98 25.90
C LEU A 252 -70.25 26.16 25.38
N GLU A 253 -71.41 26.23 26.04
CA GLU A 253 -72.62 25.51 25.60
C GLU A 253 -73.08 25.91 24.19
N ASP A 254 -72.91 27.18 23.81
CA ASP A 254 -73.28 27.70 22.49
C ASP A 254 -72.41 27.18 21.33
N VAL A 255 -71.27 26.53 21.62
CA VAL A 255 -70.26 26.14 20.61
C VAL A 255 -70.19 24.62 20.47
N SER A 256 -70.28 24.12 19.24
CA SER A 256 -70.13 22.68 18.96
C SER A 256 -68.71 22.17 19.29
N LEU A 257 -68.62 20.94 19.78
CA LEU A 257 -67.35 20.31 20.21
C LEU A 257 -66.29 20.24 19.08
N TYR A 258 -66.71 20.08 17.84
CA TYR A 258 -65.84 20.10 16.66
C TYR A 258 -66.55 20.77 15.48
N ASP A 259 -65.75 21.22 14.51
CA ASP A 259 -66.18 21.71 13.20
C ASP A 259 -65.60 20.83 12.08
N ASP A 260 -66.02 21.06 10.83
CA ASP A 260 -65.54 20.33 9.65
C ASP A 260 -64.01 20.43 9.44
N ASN A 261 -63.39 21.48 9.98
CA ASN A 261 -61.97 21.76 9.84
C ASN A 261 -61.12 21.24 11.01
N THR A 262 -61.73 20.78 12.11
CA THR A 262 -61.03 20.40 13.34
C THR A 262 -60.10 19.23 13.08
N ALA A 263 -60.58 18.20 12.39
CA ALA A 263 -59.78 17.03 12.02
C ALA A 263 -58.58 17.41 11.12
N GLN A 264 -58.80 18.30 10.13
CA GLN A 264 -57.74 18.80 9.26
C GLN A 264 -56.72 19.67 10.02
N GLY A 265 -57.18 20.48 10.97
CA GLY A 265 -56.33 21.29 11.86
C GLY A 265 -55.41 20.42 12.72
N ILE A 266 -55.95 19.34 13.31
CA ILE A 266 -55.17 18.36 14.07
C ILE A 266 -54.17 17.64 13.14
N GLN A 267 -54.55 17.31 11.91
CA GLN A 267 -53.64 16.71 10.93
C GLN A 267 -52.47 17.64 10.55
N LEU A 268 -52.73 18.94 10.37
CA LEU A 268 -51.70 19.94 10.08
C LEU A 268 -50.74 20.14 11.25
N TYR A 269 -51.22 19.99 12.49
CA TYR A 269 -50.37 20.07 13.68
C TYR A 269 -49.20 19.08 13.63
N TRP A 270 -49.44 17.85 13.17
CA TRP A 270 -48.43 16.81 13.00
C TRP A 270 -47.78 16.74 11.62
N ALA A 271 -47.95 17.76 10.78
CA ALA A 271 -47.36 17.79 9.45
C ALA A 271 -45.84 18.09 9.46
N PRO A 272 -45.07 17.65 8.46
CA PRO A 272 -43.67 18.06 8.32
C PRO A 272 -43.57 19.56 7.99
N ARG A 273 -42.50 20.22 8.47
CA ARG A 273 -42.15 21.56 7.97
C ARG A 273 -41.98 21.51 6.44
N PRO A 274 -42.71 22.32 5.64
CA PRO A 274 -43.27 23.62 6.00
C PRO A 274 -44.75 23.69 6.44
N PHE A 275 -45.49 22.58 6.45
CA PHE A 275 -46.96 22.58 6.54
C PHE A 275 -47.53 22.77 7.96
N ASN A 276 -46.72 22.56 9.00
CA ASN A 276 -47.14 22.72 10.39
C ASN A 276 -47.15 24.17 10.91
N LEU A 277 -46.96 25.16 10.03
CA LEU A 277 -46.89 26.57 10.41
C LEU A 277 -47.95 27.35 9.64
N ARG A 278 -48.71 28.22 10.32
CA ARG A 278 -49.68 29.12 9.69
C ARG A 278 -49.03 30.23 8.86
N ALA A 279 -47.86 30.71 9.29
CA ALA A 279 -47.11 31.79 8.62
C ALA A 279 -45.61 31.48 8.54
N GLY A 280 -44.92 32.02 7.54
CA GLY A 280 -43.50 31.81 7.34
C GLY A 280 -42.85 32.82 6.39
N VAL A 281 -41.52 32.76 6.29
CA VAL A 281 -40.75 33.63 5.38
C VAL A 281 -40.60 32.98 4.02
N THR A 282 -40.83 33.75 2.95
CA THR A 282 -40.61 33.32 1.57
C THR A 282 -39.15 32.88 1.38
N ARG A 283 -38.94 31.74 0.75
CA ARG A 283 -37.60 31.20 0.47
C ARG A 283 -37.33 31.21 -1.02
N ARG A 284 -36.06 31.29 -1.41
CA ARG A 284 -35.66 31.13 -2.81
C ARG A 284 -35.95 29.71 -3.28
N ALA A 285 -36.38 29.55 -4.53
CA ALA A 285 -36.73 28.25 -5.12
C ALA A 285 -35.60 27.20 -4.97
N GLN A 286 -34.35 27.60 -5.18
CA GLN A 286 -33.18 26.70 -5.05
C GLN A 286 -32.89 26.28 -3.59
N ASP A 287 -33.37 27.00 -2.59
CA ASP A 287 -33.13 26.67 -1.18
C ASP A 287 -34.12 25.63 -0.65
N VAL A 288 -35.14 25.26 -1.44
CA VAL A 288 -36.15 24.25 -1.10
C VAL A 288 -35.75 22.88 -1.67
N PRO A 289 -35.37 21.90 -0.83
CA PRO A 289 -35.02 20.58 -1.31
C PRO A 289 -36.18 19.58 -1.25
N LEU A 290 -36.86 19.39 -2.37
CA LEU A 290 -38.04 18.53 -2.46
C LEU A 290 -37.76 17.06 -2.08
N VAL A 291 -36.62 16.51 -2.51
CA VAL A 291 -36.30 15.08 -2.36
C VAL A 291 -35.40 14.75 -1.15
N MET A 292 -35.20 15.71 -0.24
CA MET A 292 -34.20 15.57 0.82
C MET A 292 -34.58 14.58 1.92
N GLN A 293 -35.87 14.45 2.24
CA GLN A 293 -36.31 13.49 3.25
C GLN A 293 -36.18 12.05 2.75
N TRP A 294 -36.43 11.81 1.45
CA TRP A 294 -36.39 10.46 0.89
C TRP A 294 -35.05 9.74 1.12
N PHE A 295 -33.91 10.41 0.91
CA PHE A 295 -32.60 9.77 1.12
C PHE A 295 -32.07 9.86 2.55
N LYS A 296 -32.76 10.58 3.45
CA LYS A 296 -32.47 10.56 4.90
C LYS A 296 -33.10 9.34 5.56
N GLU A 297 -34.22 8.88 5.03
CA GLU A 297 -34.86 7.64 5.42
C GLU A 297 -34.08 6.43 4.89
N HIS A 298 -34.35 5.27 5.50
CA HIS A 298 -33.79 4.01 5.04
C HIS A 298 -34.36 3.63 3.68
N CYS A 299 -33.51 3.16 2.78
CA CYS A 299 -33.94 2.69 1.48
C CYS A 299 -34.73 1.38 1.62
N PRO A 300 -35.89 1.22 0.95
CA PRO A 300 -36.61 -0.05 0.90
C PRO A 300 -35.73 -1.21 0.44
N SER A 301 -35.83 -2.36 1.12
CA SER A 301 -34.99 -3.54 0.86
C SER A 301 -35.15 -4.12 -0.55
N GLN A 302 -36.34 -3.97 -1.15
CA GLN A 302 -36.67 -4.42 -2.51
C GLN A 302 -35.90 -3.68 -3.61
N ASN A 303 -35.34 -2.49 -3.31
CA ASN A 303 -34.64 -1.70 -4.31
C ASN A 303 -33.27 -2.29 -4.67
N PRO A 304 -32.84 -2.19 -5.95
CA PRO A 304 -31.58 -2.75 -6.39
C PRO A 304 -30.37 -2.02 -5.78
N ILE A 305 -29.23 -2.71 -5.75
CA ILE A 305 -27.95 -2.22 -5.18
C ILE A 305 -27.58 -0.83 -5.71
N LYS A 306 -27.82 -0.59 -7.01
CA LYS A 306 -27.57 0.71 -7.66
C LYS A 306 -28.24 1.88 -6.94
N VAL A 307 -29.48 1.71 -6.48
CA VAL A 307 -30.26 2.74 -5.78
C VAL A 307 -29.78 2.86 -4.33
N ARG A 308 -29.55 1.74 -3.65
CA ARG A 308 -29.00 1.72 -2.28
C ARG A 308 -27.67 2.48 -2.17
N VAL A 309 -26.77 2.30 -3.13
CA VAL A 309 -25.51 3.06 -3.23
C VAL A 309 -25.77 4.56 -3.47
N SER A 310 -26.78 4.92 -4.26
CA SER A 310 -27.15 6.32 -4.48
C SER A 310 -27.71 6.99 -3.22
N TYR A 311 -28.55 6.29 -2.44
CA TYR A 311 -28.99 6.76 -1.11
C TYR A 311 -27.80 7.03 -0.20
N GLN A 312 -26.87 6.05 -0.08
CA GLN A 312 -25.66 6.19 0.73
C GLN A 312 -24.80 7.39 0.31
N LYS A 313 -24.63 7.63 -1.00
CA LYS A 313 -23.85 8.76 -1.53
C LYS A 313 -24.52 10.11 -1.28
N LEU A 314 -25.83 10.19 -1.42
CA LEU A 314 -26.60 11.41 -1.13
C LEU A 314 -26.56 11.73 0.36
N LEU A 315 -26.75 10.72 1.22
CA LEU A 315 -26.61 10.85 2.67
C LEU A 315 -25.18 11.29 3.04
N LYS A 316 -24.15 10.69 2.43
CA LYS A 316 -22.74 11.12 2.60
C LYS A 316 -22.53 12.58 2.21
N CYS A 317 -23.10 13.05 1.09
CA CYS A 317 -23.01 14.45 0.69
C CYS A 317 -23.69 15.37 1.72
N TRP A 318 -24.84 14.96 2.26
CA TRP A 318 -25.56 15.71 3.28
C TRP A 318 -24.78 15.78 4.61
N VAL A 319 -24.22 14.66 5.08
CA VAL A 319 -23.37 14.61 6.28
C VAL A 319 -22.14 15.49 6.09
N LEU A 320 -21.44 15.42 4.95
CA LEU A 320 -20.27 16.26 4.68
C LEU A 320 -20.60 17.76 4.65
N ASN A 321 -21.78 18.13 4.13
CA ASN A 321 -22.23 19.52 4.13
C ASN A 321 -22.55 19.99 5.55
N SER A 322 -23.08 19.13 6.40
CA SER A 322 -23.42 19.44 7.80
C SER A 322 -22.18 19.50 8.68
N LEU A 323 -21.24 18.56 8.52
CA LEU A 323 -20.00 18.46 9.29
C LEU A 323 -19.06 19.66 9.07
N HIS A 324 -18.96 20.14 7.83
CA HIS A 324 -18.10 21.28 7.49
C HIS A 324 -18.86 22.61 7.43
N LYS A 325 -20.08 22.68 7.95
CA LYS A 325 -20.87 23.91 7.99
C LYS A 325 -20.22 24.90 8.97
N ARG A 326 -19.65 25.97 8.45
CA ARG A 326 -19.17 27.12 9.25
C ARG A 326 -20.23 28.22 9.27
N LYS A 327 -20.34 28.95 10.38
CA LYS A 327 -21.17 30.17 10.43
C LYS A 327 -20.68 31.15 9.35
N PRO A 328 -21.57 31.74 8.54
CA PRO A 328 -21.16 32.73 7.56
C PRO A 328 -20.54 33.93 8.28
N ARG A 329 -19.38 34.39 7.80
CA ARG A 329 -18.74 35.59 8.37
C ARG A 329 -19.58 36.82 7.99
N PRO A 330 -19.79 37.77 8.92
CA PRO A 330 -20.41 39.04 8.55
C PRO A 330 -19.53 39.72 7.49
N GLN A 331 -20.15 40.13 6.39
CA GLN A 331 -19.49 40.83 5.28
C GLN A 331 -20.37 42.00 4.87
N ASN A 332 -19.75 43.09 4.42
CA ASN A 332 -20.49 44.22 3.84
C ASN A 332 -21.24 43.73 2.60
N ARG A 333 -22.55 43.93 2.58
CA ARG A 333 -23.40 43.54 1.45
C ARG A 333 -23.02 44.40 0.23
N ARG A 334 -22.51 43.76 -0.82
CA ARG A 334 -22.13 44.41 -2.09
C ARG A 334 -23.00 43.84 -3.20
N ASP A 335 -24.02 44.60 -3.60
CA ASP A 335 -24.92 44.21 -4.68
C ASP A 335 -24.41 44.77 -6.01
N MET A 336 -23.75 43.93 -6.81
CA MET A 336 -23.15 44.32 -8.09
C MET A 336 -24.16 44.96 -9.05
N PHE A 337 -25.39 44.44 -9.11
CA PHE A 337 -26.42 44.98 -10.01
C PHE A 337 -26.93 46.36 -9.56
N ARG A 338 -26.89 46.67 -8.25
CA ARG A 338 -27.21 48.02 -7.77
C ARG A 338 -26.13 49.02 -8.18
N VAL A 339 -24.86 48.60 -8.13
CA VAL A 339 -23.73 49.40 -8.61
C VAL A 339 -23.82 49.61 -10.12
N PHE A 340 -24.09 48.56 -10.90
CA PHE A 340 -24.23 48.69 -12.36
C PHE A 340 -25.40 49.60 -12.75
N ALA A 341 -26.56 49.44 -12.11
CA ALA A 341 -27.73 50.27 -12.37
C ALA A 341 -27.54 51.76 -12.00
N ALA A 342 -26.60 52.08 -11.12
CA ALA A 342 -26.28 53.48 -10.80
C ALA A 342 -25.42 54.14 -11.90
N THR A 343 -24.81 53.36 -12.79
CA THR A 343 -23.99 53.89 -13.89
C THR A 343 -24.82 54.15 -15.14
N LYS A 344 -24.40 55.14 -15.94
CA LYS A 344 -25.06 55.49 -17.22
C LYS A 344 -25.03 54.39 -18.29
N PHE A 345 -24.18 53.36 -18.13
CA PHE A 345 -23.99 52.31 -19.13
C PHE A 345 -25.05 51.20 -19.08
N PHE A 346 -25.85 51.13 -18.00
CA PHE A 346 -26.85 50.08 -17.82
C PHE A 346 -28.26 50.67 -17.65
N GLN A 347 -29.22 50.10 -18.37
CA GLN A 347 -30.64 50.45 -18.28
C GLN A 347 -31.45 49.28 -17.71
N LYS A 348 -32.64 49.56 -17.17
CA LYS A 348 -33.56 48.54 -16.64
C LYS A 348 -34.78 48.40 -17.54
N THR A 349 -35.18 47.16 -17.81
CA THR A 349 -36.38 46.83 -18.60
C THR A 349 -36.95 45.49 -18.12
N THR A 350 -38.18 45.18 -18.53
CA THR A 350 -38.85 43.89 -18.30
C THR A 350 -39.02 43.17 -19.64
N LEU A 351 -38.53 41.94 -19.74
CA LEU A 351 -38.56 41.12 -20.97
C LEU A 351 -38.93 39.68 -20.67
N ASP A 352 -39.35 38.94 -21.70
CA ASP A 352 -39.58 37.49 -21.60
C ASP A 352 -38.27 36.74 -21.27
N TRP A 353 -38.37 35.71 -20.44
CA TRP A 353 -37.22 34.89 -20.06
C TRP A 353 -36.54 34.24 -21.26
N VAL A 354 -37.33 33.78 -22.26
CA VAL A 354 -36.78 33.16 -23.48
C VAL A 354 -36.04 34.19 -24.32
N GLU A 355 -36.55 35.41 -24.41
CA GLU A 355 -35.90 36.51 -25.11
C GLU A 355 -34.54 36.83 -24.47
N ILE A 356 -34.48 37.00 -23.15
CA ILE A 356 -33.23 37.22 -22.41
C ILE A 356 -32.27 36.04 -22.61
N GLY A 357 -32.78 34.80 -22.57
CA GLY A 357 -31.99 33.59 -22.80
C GLY A 357 -31.28 33.59 -24.16
N LEU A 358 -32.01 33.95 -25.23
CA LEU A 358 -31.47 34.09 -26.59
C LEU A 358 -30.45 35.21 -26.70
N GLN A 359 -30.73 36.36 -26.05
CA GLN A 359 -29.79 37.48 -26.00
C GLN A 359 -28.48 37.09 -25.32
N VAL A 360 -28.53 36.41 -24.17
CA VAL A 360 -27.34 35.92 -23.45
C VAL A 360 -26.54 34.92 -24.30
N CYS A 361 -27.20 34.01 -25.01
CA CYS A 361 -26.53 33.07 -25.90
C CYS A 361 -25.82 33.77 -27.05
N ARG A 362 -26.48 34.74 -27.70
CA ARG A 362 -25.91 35.56 -28.79
C ARG A 362 -24.72 36.39 -28.29
N GLN A 363 -24.86 37.06 -27.15
CA GLN A 363 -23.79 37.84 -26.53
C GLN A 363 -22.59 36.95 -26.19
N GLY A 364 -22.81 35.81 -25.55
CA GLY A 364 -21.75 34.86 -25.21
C GLY A 364 -21.00 34.34 -26.44
N TYR A 365 -21.72 34.02 -27.52
CA TYR A 365 -21.13 33.62 -28.80
C TYR A 365 -20.25 34.74 -29.38
N ASN A 366 -20.78 35.96 -29.45
CA ASN A 366 -20.05 37.12 -29.98
C ASN A 366 -18.80 37.43 -29.14
N MET A 367 -18.88 37.42 -27.81
CA MET A 367 -17.74 37.65 -26.93
C MET A 367 -16.60 36.64 -27.17
N LEU A 368 -16.93 35.35 -27.30
CA LEU A 368 -15.93 34.32 -27.55
C LEU A 368 -15.37 34.43 -28.97
N ASN A 369 -16.20 34.73 -29.96
CA ASN A 369 -15.75 34.88 -31.34
C ASN A 369 -14.86 36.12 -31.51
N LEU A 370 -15.21 37.26 -30.90
CA LEU A 370 -14.36 38.45 -30.85
C LEU A 370 -13.00 38.14 -30.22
N LEU A 371 -12.93 37.30 -29.19
CA LEU A 371 -11.66 36.89 -28.61
C LEU A 371 -10.81 36.00 -29.54
N ILE A 372 -11.45 35.14 -30.36
CA ILE A 372 -10.77 34.33 -31.38
C ILE A 372 -10.18 35.24 -32.46
N HIS A 373 -10.99 36.17 -32.98
CA HIS A 373 -10.56 37.14 -34.00
C HIS A 373 -9.49 38.11 -33.47
N ARG A 374 -9.63 38.62 -32.24
CA ARG A 374 -8.64 39.49 -31.59
C ARG A 374 -7.26 38.84 -31.43
N LYS A 375 -7.20 37.50 -31.37
CA LYS A 375 -5.95 36.73 -31.34
C LYS A 375 -5.41 36.38 -32.72
N ASN A 376 -6.09 36.82 -33.78
CA ASN A 376 -5.80 36.50 -35.19
C ASN A 376 -5.75 34.98 -35.40
N LEU A 377 -6.84 34.29 -35.04
CA LEU A 377 -7.02 32.84 -35.18
C LEU A 377 -8.11 32.52 -36.21
N SER A 378 -7.96 33.02 -37.45
CA SER A 378 -8.93 32.83 -38.54
C SER A 378 -9.15 31.37 -38.95
N TYR A 379 -8.21 30.49 -38.61
CA TYR A 379 -8.28 29.05 -38.87
C TYR A 379 -9.07 28.27 -37.79
N LEU A 380 -9.67 28.96 -36.82
CA LEU A 380 -10.62 28.39 -35.87
C LEU A 380 -12.01 28.97 -36.10
N HIS A 381 -13.00 28.09 -36.12
CA HIS A 381 -14.41 28.46 -36.20
C HIS A 381 -15.14 28.00 -34.94
N LEU A 382 -15.90 28.91 -34.34
CA LEU A 382 -16.83 28.61 -33.26
C LEU A 382 -18.22 28.47 -33.88
N ASP A 383 -18.85 27.31 -33.73
CA ASP A 383 -20.25 27.15 -34.17
C ASP A 383 -21.24 27.71 -33.13
N TYR A 384 -22.49 27.91 -33.51
CA TYR A 384 -23.55 28.43 -32.64
C TYR A 384 -23.92 27.51 -31.46
N ASN A 385 -23.54 26.23 -31.54
CA ASN A 385 -23.65 25.25 -30.45
C ASN A 385 -22.38 25.21 -29.59
N PHE A 386 -21.52 26.21 -29.72
CA PHE A 386 -20.30 26.42 -28.97
C PHE A 386 -19.24 25.32 -29.16
N ASN A 387 -19.21 24.59 -30.28
CA ASN A 387 -18.07 23.76 -30.65
C ASN A 387 -16.98 24.61 -31.31
N LEU A 388 -15.74 24.45 -30.83
CA LEU A 388 -14.58 25.05 -31.46
C LEU A 388 -13.93 24.02 -32.39
N LYS A 389 -13.95 24.30 -33.70
CA LYS A 389 -13.41 23.42 -34.74
C LYS A 389 -12.30 24.13 -35.52
N PRO A 390 -11.21 23.42 -35.90
CA PRO A 390 -10.27 23.96 -36.86
C PRO A 390 -10.86 23.90 -38.27
N VAL A 391 -10.70 24.97 -39.05
CA VAL A 391 -11.17 25.04 -40.45
C VAL A 391 -10.27 24.20 -41.37
N LYS A 392 -8.98 24.11 -41.03
CA LYS A 392 -7.95 23.36 -41.75
C LYS A 392 -7.06 22.60 -40.77
N THR A 393 -6.25 21.67 -41.27
CA THR A 393 -5.18 21.06 -40.48
C THR A 393 -4.15 22.10 -40.06
N LEU A 394 -3.95 22.25 -38.74
CA LEU A 394 -3.10 23.30 -38.19
C LEU A 394 -1.63 22.90 -38.18
N THR A 395 -0.76 23.84 -38.59
CA THR A 395 0.69 23.71 -38.39
C THR A 395 1.03 23.68 -36.89
N THR A 396 2.25 23.22 -36.54
CA THR A 396 2.69 23.18 -35.13
C THR A 396 2.72 24.58 -34.48
N LYS A 397 3.04 25.63 -35.26
CA LYS A 397 3.02 27.04 -34.82
C LYS A 397 1.59 27.53 -34.56
N GLU A 398 0.68 27.31 -35.51
CA GLU A 398 -0.75 27.63 -35.36
C GLU A 398 -1.36 26.88 -34.17
N ARG A 399 -1.07 25.58 -34.01
CA ARG A 399 -1.55 24.77 -32.88
C ARG A 399 -1.05 25.28 -31.52
N LYS A 400 0.22 25.70 -31.43
CA LYS A 400 0.77 26.30 -30.20
C LYS A 400 0.10 27.64 -29.89
N LYS A 401 -0.15 28.47 -30.91
CA LYS A 401 -0.78 29.80 -30.76
C LYS A 401 -2.27 29.71 -30.37
N SER A 402 -3.00 28.80 -31.00
CA SER A 402 -4.44 28.61 -30.82
C SER A 402 -4.85 27.78 -29.60
N ARG A 403 -3.89 27.25 -28.84
CA ARG A 403 -4.15 26.47 -27.63
C ARG A 403 -4.74 27.35 -26.54
N PHE A 404 -6.07 27.39 -26.46
CA PHE A 404 -6.79 28.04 -25.37
C PHE A 404 -6.64 27.28 -24.04
N GLY A 405 -6.72 28.04 -22.96
CA GLY A 405 -6.68 27.50 -21.60
C GLY A 405 -8.06 27.14 -21.06
N ASN A 406 -8.10 26.67 -19.81
CA ASN A 406 -9.34 26.25 -19.16
C ASN A 406 -10.37 27.38 -19.02
N ALA A 407 -9.95 28.64 -18.88
CA ALA A 407 -10.86 29.79 -18.75
C ALA A 407 -11.82 29.91 -19.94
N PHE A 408 -11.27 29.91 -21.15
CA PHE A 408 -12.03 30.00 -22.39
C PHE A 408 -12.95 28.79 -22.57
N HIS A 409 -12.39 27.58 -22.46
CA HIS A 409 -13.16 26.38 -22.71
C HIS A 409 -14.23 26.08 -21.65
N LEU A 410 -13.98 26.41 -20.38
CA LEU A 410 -14.98 26.25 -19.33
C LEU A 410 -16.13 27.24 -19.51
N CYS A 411 -15.85 28.49 -19.86
CA CYS A 411 -16.88 29.49 -20.19
C CYS A 411 -17.72 29.03 -21.40
N ARG A 412 -17.06 28.60 -22.48
CA ARG A 412 -17.70 28.03 -23.68
C ARG A 412 -18.66 26.89 -23.35
N GLU A 413 -18.25 25.94 -22.51
CA GLU A 413 -19.10 24.80 -22.15
C GLU A 413 -20.24 25.17 -21.18
N ILE A 414 -20.09 26.22 -20.36
CA ILE A 414 -21.22 26.77 -19.57
C ILE A 414 -22.24 27.42 -20.51
N LEU A 415 -21.78 28.23 -21.46
CA LEU A 415 -22.67 28.84 -22.47
C LEU A 415 -23.37 27.77 -23.31
N ARG A 416 -22.68 26.66 -23.61
CA ARG A 416 -23.30 25.50 -24.25
C ARG A 416 -24.41 24.89 -23.41
N LEU A 417 -24.21 24.71 -22.10
CA LEU A 417 -25.26 24.21 -21.21
C LEU A 417 -26.45 25.16 -21.18
N THR A 418 -26.21 26.47 -21.05
CA THR A 418 -27.26 27.49 -21.09
C THR A 418 -28.02 27.45 -22.41
N LYS A 419 -27.31 27.33 -23.55
CA LYS A 419 -27.89 27.23 -24.89
C LYS A 419 -28.83 26.03 -25.02
N LEU A 420 -28.41 24.84 -24.54
CA LEU A 420 -29.27 23.65 -24.55
C LEU A 420 -30.57 23.85 -23.76
N VAL A 421 -30.50 24.50 -22.60
CA VAL A 421 -31.68 24.79 -21.78
C VAL A 421 -32.60 25.80 -22.49
N VAL A 422 -32.05 26.91 -22.99
CA VAL A 422 -32.83 27.94 -23.69
C VAL A 422 -33.46 27.39 -24.96
N ASP A 423 -32.72 26.63 -25.78
CA ASP A 423 -33.24 26.02 -27.01
C ASP A 423 -34.41 25.08 -26.72
N SER A 424 -34.38 24.35 -25.61
CA SER A 424 -35.50 23.48 -25.21
C SER A 424 -36.77 24.31 -24.95
N HIS A 425 -36.65 25.45 -24.27
CA HIS A 425 -37.76 26.39 -24.07
C HIS A 425 -38.20 27.06 -25.38
N VAL A 426 -37.29 27.36 -26.30
CA VAL A 426 -37.63 27.91 -27.61
C VAL A 426 -38.47 26.90 -28.40
N GLN A 427 -38.06 25.62 -28.44
CA GLN A 427 -38.81 24.58 -29.15
C GLN A 427 -40.22 24.39 -28.58
N TYR A 428 -40.36 24.48 -27.25
CA TYR A 428 -41.68 24.50 -26.60
C TYR A 428 -42.52 25.71 -27.02
N ARG A 429 -41.93 26.92 -27.02
CA ARG A 429 -42.64 28.16 -27.38
C ARG A 429 -42.99 28.25 -28.87
N LEU A 430 -42.24 27.57 -29.74
CA LEU A 430 -42.56 27.42 -31.16
C LEU A 430 -43.69 26.40 -31.42
N GLY A 431 -44.14 25.66 -30.40
CA GLY A 431 -45.18 24.63 -30.53
C GLY A 431 -44.67 23.29 -31.09
N ASN A 432 -43.36 23.12 -31.24
CA ASN A 432 -42.77 21.88 -31.78
C ASN A 432 -42.71 20.74 -30.74
N VAL A 433 -42.77 21.08 -29.45
CA VAL A 433 -42.56 20.16 -28.32
C VAL A 433 -43.59 20.44 -27.24
N ASP A 434 -44.11 19.39 -26.62
CA ASP A 434 -45.11 19.48 -25.55
C ASP A 434 -44.48 19.87 -24.18
N ALA A 435 -45.30 20.36 -23.23
CA ALA A 435 -44.85 20.78 -21.91
C ALA A 435 -44.22 19.63 -21.10
N TYR A 436 -44.76 18.41 -21.19
CA TYR A 436 -44.20 17.23 -20.54
C TYR A 436 -42.85 16.83 -21.15
N GLN A 437 -42.74 16.92 -22.48
CA GLN A 437 -41.50 16.66 -23.21
C GLN A 437 -40.43 17.72 -22.89
N LEU A 438 -40.82 18.99 -22.72
CA LEU A 438 -39.92 20.04 -22.21
C LEU A 438 -39.40 19.69 -20.82
N ALA A 439 -40.29 19.29 -19.90
CA ALA A 439 -39.92 18.94 -18.54
C ALA A 439 -38.97 17.73 -18.49
N ASP A 440 -39.24 16.68 -19.28
CA ASP A 440 -38.36 15.51 -19.42
C ASP A 440 -37.03 15.89 -20.09
N GLY A 441 -37.06 16.76 -21.11
CA GLY A 441 -35.87 17.31 -21.76
C GLY A 441 -34.96 18.07 -20.80
N LEU A 442 -35.52 18.93 -19.94
CA LEU A 442 -34.77 19.63 -18.89
C LEU A 442 -34.19 18.65 -17.87
N GLN A 443 -34.95 17.64 -17.44
CA GLN A 443 -34.45 16.61 -16.53
C GLN A 443 -33.29 15.84 -17.16
N TYR A 444 -33.42 15.47 -18.43
CA TYR A 444 -32.37 14.80 -19.18
C TYR A 444 -31.12 15.67 -19.28
N ILE A 445 -31.25 16.95 -19.63
CA ILE A 445 -30.13 17.90 -19.71
C ILE A 445 -29.37 17.94 -18.38
N PHE A 446 -30.07 18.19 -17.26
CA PHE A 446 -29.40 18.33 -15.96
C PHE A 446 -28.86 17.01 -15.40
N ALA A 447 -29.44 15.86 -15.76
CA ALA A 447 -28.90 14.55 -15.41
C ALA A 447 -27.70 14.14 -16.28
N HIS A 448 -27.63 14.63 -17.53
CA HIS A 448 -26.67 14.20 -18.55
C HIS A 448 -25.70 15.31 -19.02
N VAL A 449 -25.47 16.37 -18.23
CA VAL A 449 -24.50 17.44 -18.57
C VAL A 449 -23.12 16.89 -18.93
N GLY A 450 -22.64 15.84 -18.26
CA GLY A 450 -21.33 15.24 -18.58
C GLY A 450 -21.25 14.56 -19.96
N GLN A 451 -22.39 14.26 -20.58
CA GLN A 451 -22.50 13.64 -21.90
C GLN A 451 -22.81 14.69 -22.98
N LEU A 452 -23.73 15.63 -22.69
CA LEU A 452 -24.16 16.68 -23.62
C LEU A 452 -23.12 17.80 -23.77
N THR A 453 -22.29 17.99 -22.74
CA THR A 453 -21.20 18.97 -22.74
C THR A 453 -19.84 18.27 -22.56
N GLY A 454 -18.77 19.04 -22.50
CA GLY A 454 -17.41 18.59 -22.20
C GLY A 454 -16.80 19.21 -20.93
N MET A 455 -17.60 19.80 -20.04
CA MET A 455 -17.10 20.63 -18.92
C MET A 455 -16.06 19.92 -18.02
N TYR A 456 -16.23 18.61 -17.80
CA TYR A 456 -15.34 17.81 -16.94
C TYR A 456 -13.89 17.75 -17.45
N ARG A 457 -13.65 17.97 -18.76
CA ARG A 457 -12.31 17.99 -19.35
C ARG A 457 -11.50 19.20 -18.89
N TYR A 458 -12.18 20.34 -18.71
CA TYR A 458 -11.56 21.61 -18.34
C TYR A 458 -11.61 21.88 -16.84
N LYS A 459 -12.51 21.20 -16.12
CA LYS A 459 -12.54 21.16 -14.65
C LYS A 459 -13.07 19.82 -14.13
N TYR A 460 -12.17 18.88 -13.85
CA TYR A 460 -12.54 17.51 -13.47
C TYR A 460 -13.30 17.40 -12.13
N ARG A 461 -13.14 18.36 -11.21
CA ARG A 461 -13.87 18.37 -9.92
C ARG A 461 -15.40 18.39 -10.11
N LEU A 462 -15.89 18.83 -11.27
CA LEU A 462 -17.30 18.78 -11.68
C LEU A 462 -17.89 17.36 -11.71
N MET A 463 -17.05 16.32 -11.76
CA MET A 463 -17.48 14.93 -11.60
C MET A 463 -18.19 14.67 -10.25
N ARG A 464 -18.04 15.56 -9.26
CA ARG A 464 -18.87 15.54 -8.04
C ARG A 464 -20.35 15.80 -8.38
N GLN A 465 -20.64 16.85 -9.13
CA GLN A 465 -22.01 17.21 -9.52
C GLN A 465 -22.61 16.20 -10.48
N VAL A 466 -21.87 15.75 -11.50
CA VAL A 466 -22.36 14.74 -12.45
C VAL A 466 -22.75 13.44 -11.74
N ARG A 467 -21.95 12.98 -10.77
CA ARG A 467 -22.31 11.80 -9.96
C ARG A 467 -23.54 12.06 -9.09
N MET A 468 -23.63 13.23 -8.45
CA MET A 468 -24.80 13.61 -7.66
C MET A 468 -26.09 13.66 -8.49
N CYS A 469 -26.06 14.21 -9.70
CA CYS A 469 -27.24 14.20 -10.60
C CYS A 469 -27.62 12.78 -11.02
N LYS A 470 -26.64 11.89 -11.24
CA LYS A 470 -26.94 10.46 -11.48
C LYS A 470 -27.57 9.79 -10.28
N ASP A 471 -27.08 10.07 -9.07
CA ASP A 471 -27.65 9.52 -7.84
C ASP A 471 -29.08 10.04 -7.59
N LEU A 472 -29.33 11.33 -7.84
CA LEU A 472 -30.67 11.92 -7.82
C LEU A 472 -31.59 11.31 -8.88
N LYS A 473 -31.07 11.03 -10.08
CA LYS A 473 -31.83 10.33 -11.12
C LYS A 473 -32.27 8.94 -10.66
N HIS A 474 -31.39 8.19 -10.01
CA HIS A 474 -31.74 6.86 -9.50
C HIS A 474 -32.79 6.94 -8.39
N LEU A 475 -32.64 7.89 -7.46
CA LEU A 475 -33.61 8.15 -6.41
C LEU A 475 -34.99 8.47 -7.01
N LEU A 476 -35.03 9.37 -8.00
CA LEU A 476 -36.26 9.81 -8.64
C LEU A 476 -36.93 8.70 -9.44
N TYR A 477 -36.21 8.04 -10.34
CA TYR A 477 -36.82 7.09 -11.27
C TYR A 477 -37.40 5.87 -10.58
N TYR A 478 -36.78 5.40 -9.48
CA TYR A 478 -37.32 4.26 -8.75
C TYR A 478 -38.54 4.62 -7.90
N ARG A 479 -38.68 5.90 -7.51
CA ARG A 479 -39.90 6.38 -6.83
C ARG A 479 -41.00 6.76 -7.82
N PHE A 480 -40.63 7.28 -8.99
CA PHE A 480 -41.56 7.74 -10.03
C PHE A 480 -42.10 6.59 -10.88
N ASN A 481 -41.25 5.65 -11.31
CA ASN A 481 -41.66 4.50 -12.13
C ASN A 481 -42.13 3.32 -11.25
N SER A 482 -42.95 3.61 -10.24
CA SER A 482 -43.57 2.62 -9.35
C SER A 482 -45.06 2.47 -9.69
N GLY A 483 -45.62 1.27 -9.50
CA GLY A 483 -47.03 0.98 -9.81
C GLY A 483 -47.28 0.85 -11.32
N PRO A 484 -48.29 1.55 -11.89
CA PRO A 484 -48.65 1.43 -13.31
C PRO A 484 -47.66 2.11 -14.27
N VAL A 485 -46.78 2.99 -13.77
CA VAL A 485 -45.81 3.74 -14.59
C VAL A 485 -44.60 2.87 -14.92
N GLY A 486 -44.48 2.51 -16.21
CA GLY A 486 -43.39 1.66 -16.72
C GLY A 486 -42.01 2.33 -16.77
N LYS A 487 -41.03 1.58 -17.30
CA LYS A 487 -39.69 2.08 -17.58
C LYS A 487 -39.67 2.76 -18.96
N GLY A 488 -39.79 4.09 -18.98
CA GLY A 488 -39.70 4.88 -20.21
C GLY A 488 -39.20 6.30 -19.98
N PRO A 489 -38.96 7.06 -21.06
CA PRO A 489 -38.87 8.52 -20.98
C PRO A 489 -40.22 9.11 -20.54
N GLY A 490 -40.20 10.23 -19.82
CA GLY A 490 -41.43 10.83 -19.24
C GLY A 490 -41.31 11.28 -17.78
N CYS A 491 -40.10 11.29 -17.21
CA CYS A 491 -39.88 11.76 -15.85
C CYS A 491 -39.46 13.24 -15.87
N GLY A 492 -40.43 14.14 -15.91
CA GLY A 492 -40.22 15.61 -15.95
C GLY A 492 -39.76 16.29 -14.65
N PHE A 493 -39.17 15.56 -13.68
CA PHE A 493 -38.82 16.13 -12.36
C PHE A 493 -37.40 16.71 -12.30
N TRP A 494 -37.20 17.87 -12.91
CA TRP A 494 -35.87 18.48 -13.13
C TRP A 494 -35.32 19.33 -11.97
N ALA A 495 -36.17 19.70 -10.99
CA ALA A 495 -35.79 20.62 -9.91
C ALA A 495 -34.54 20.19 -9.10
N PRO A 496 -34.35 18.90 -8.71
CA PRO A 496 -33.16 18.50 -7.97
C PRO A 496 -31.86 18.64 -8.79
N GLY A 497 -31.89 18.26 -10.07
CA GLY A 497 -30.76 18.38 -10.97
C GLY A 497 -30.39 19.84 -11.22
N TRP A 498 -31.38 20.68 -11.50
CA TRP A 498 -31.20 22.12 -11.68
C TRP A 498 -30.52 22.80 -10.48
N ARG A 499 -30.95 22.47 -9.25
CA ARG A 499 -30.35 23.00 -8.02
C ARG A 499 -28.87 22.67 -7.89
N VAL A 500 -28.46 21.45 -8.24
CA VAL A 500 -27.06 21.02 -8.20
C VAL A 500 -26.21 21.90 -9.13
N TRP A 501 -26.72 22.23 -10.32
CA TRP A 501 -26.02 23.07 -11.29
C TRP A 501 -26.00 24.55 -10.88
N LEU A 502 -27.06 25.07 -10.26
CA LEU A 502 -27.04 26.42 -9.69
C LEU A 502 -26.01 26.56 -8.56
N PHE A 503 -25.93 25.58 -7.65
CA PHE A 503 -24.92 25.61 -6.59
C PHE A 503 -23.50 25.43 -7.13
N PHE A 504 -23.35 24.74 -8.26
CA PHE A 504 -22.09 24.72 -8.99
C PHE A 504 -21.75 26.11 -9.54
N LEU A 505 -22.71 26.80 -10.18
CA LEU A 505 -22.52 28.14 -10.71
C LEU A 505 -22.14 29.14 -9.61
N ARG A 506 -22.81 29.07 -8.44
CA ARG A 506 -22.46 29.88 -7.26
C ARG A 506 -20.98 29.79 -6.87
N GLY A 507 -20.38 28.61 -6.97
CA GLY A 507 -18.97 28.40 -6.64
C GLY A 507 -18.00 28.65 -7.80
N ILE A 508 -18.47 28.61 -9.06
CA ILE A 508 -17.61 28.77 -10.23
C ILE A 508 -17.50 30.22 -10.70
N VAL A 509 -18.52 31.05 -10.47
CA VAL A 509 -18.56 32.45 -10.94
C VAL A 509 -17.33 33.23 -10.47
N PRO A 510 -16.97 33.29 -9.16
CA PRO A 510 -15.78 34.04 -8.73
C PRO A 510 -14.47 33.49 -9.31
N LEU A 511 -14.39 32.17 -9.55
CA LEU A 511 -13.21 31.56 -10.14
C LEU A 511 -13.06 31.96 -11.62
N LEU A 512 -14.17 31.94 -12.36
CA LEU A 512 -14.21 32.30 -13.77
C LEU A 512 -14.01 33.79 -13.98
N GLU A 513 -14.58 34.65 -13.14
CA GLU A 513 -14.33 36.10 -13.16
C GLU A 513 -12.83 36.39 -13.06
N ARG A 514 -12.15 35.79 -12.08
CA ARG A 514 -10.69 35.94 -11.95
C ARG A 514 -9.93 35.40 -13.15
N TRP A 515 -10.33 34.24 -13.67
CA TRP A 515 -9.64 33.61 -14.81
C TRP A 515 -9.84 34.36 -16.11
N LEU A 516 -11.05 34.86 -16.37
CA LEU A 516 -11.37 35.68 -17.53
C LEU A 516 -10.76 37.07 -17.39
N GLY A 517 -10.82 37.68 -16.20
CA GLY A 517 -10.12 38.94 -15.90
C GLY A 517 -8.63 38.84 -16.21
N ASN A 518 -7.94 37.82 -15.69
CA ASN A 518 -6.51 37.59 -16.00
C ASN A 518 -6.26 37.28 -17.49
N LEU A 519 -7.20 36.61 -18.17
CA LEU A 519 -7.09 36.32 -19.60
C LEU A 519 -7.21 37.60 -20.44
N LEU A 520 -8.17 38.46 -20.11
CA LEU A 520 -8.44 39.72 -20.78
C LEU A 520 -7.34 40.74 -20.50
N ALA A 521 -6.96 40.95 -19.23
CA ALA A 521 -5.84 41.81 -18.85
C ALA A 521 -4.58 41.41 -19.62
N ARG A 522 -4.23 40.10 -19.64
CA ARG A 522 -3.09 39.61 -20.42
C ARG A 522 -3.22 39.80 -21.94
N GLN A 523 -4.44 39.84 -22.47
CA GLN A 523 -4.69 40.03 -23.90
C GLN A 523 -4.59 41.51 -24.30
N PHE A 524 -4.99 42.43 -23.41
CA PHE A 524 -4.99 43.87 -23.65
C PHE A 524 -3.68 44.52 -23.21
N GLU A 525 -3.20 44.23 -22.00
CA GLU A 525 -1.98 44.80 -21.40
C GLU A 525 -0.71 43.99 -21.77
N GLY A 526 -0.86 42.77 -22.27
CA GLY A 526 0.25 41.87 -22.58
C GLY A 526 0.75 41.04 -21.38
N ARG A 527 1.89 40.35 -21.55
CA ARG A 527 2.50 39.54 -20.48
C ARG A 527 3.69 40.25 -19.86
N VAL A 528 3.72 40.33 -18.54
CA VAL A 528 4.90 40.78 -17.80
C VAL A 528 5.95 39.65 -17.77
N SER A 529 7.09 39.83 -18.45
CA SER A 529 8.10 38.77 -18.64
C SER A 529 8.92 38.44 -17.38
N LYS A 530 9.14 39.42 -16.50
CA LYS A 530 9.98 39.31 -15.28
C LYS A 530 9.30 39.78 -13.97
N GLY A 531 7.99 40.00 -13.98
CA GLY A 531 7.30 40.62 -12.83
C GLY A 531 7.13 39.71 -11.62
N VAL A 532 7.09 38.38 -11.80
CA VAL A 532 6.90 37.42 -10.70
C VAL A 532 8.09 36.47 -10.63
N ALA A 533 8.78 36.47 -9.49
CA ALA A 533 9.86 35.53 -9.22
C ALA A 533 9.34 34.08 -9.32
N LYS A 534 10.06 33.24 -10.06
CA LYS A 534 9.66 31.84 -10.26
C LYS A 534 9.99 31.05 -8.99
N THR A 535 8.98 30.47 -8.36
CA THR A 535 9.16 29.58 -7.20
C THR A 535 10.03 28.37 -7.54
N ILE A 536 10.88 27.97 -6.61
CA ILE A 536 11.74 26.78 -6.76
C ILE A 536 10.86 25.53 -6.60
N THR A 537 10.69 24.80 -7.70
CA THR A 537 9.95 23.54 -7.73
C THR A 537 10.92 22.37 -7.81
N LYS A 538 10.44 21.14 -7.62
CA LYS A 538 11.23 19.89 -7.63
C LYS A 538 12.26 19.80 -8.76
N GLN A 539 11.92 20.25 -9.97
CA GLN A 539 12.82 20.20 -11.13
C GLN A 539 14.07 21.09 -10.98
N ARG A 540 13.98 22.18 -10.21
CA ARG A 540 15.03 23.20 -10.10
C ARG A 540 15.82 23.13 -8.79
N VAL A 541 15.46 22.23 -7.86
CA VAL A 541 16.09 22.16 -6.54
C VAL A 541 17.61 21.96 -6.66
N GLU A 542 18.06 20.99 -7.47
CA GLU A 542 19.51 20.72 -7.63
C GLU A 542 20.23 21.89 -8.32
N SER A 543 19.65 22.46 -9.39
CA SER A 543 20.25 23.58 -10.11
C SER A 543 20.30 24.87 -9.28
N HIS A 544 19.30 25.08 -8.41
CA HIS A 544 19.25 26.24 -7.54
C HIS A 544 20.23 26.11 -6.38
N PHE A 545 20.35 24.92 -5.79
CA PHE A 545 21.38 24.62 -4.79
C PHE A 545 22.79 24.90 -5.34
N ASP A 546 23.08 24.45 -6.57
CA ASP A 546 24.37 24.75 -7.22
C ASP A 546 24.56 26.26 -7.50
N LEU A 547 23.49 27.00 -7.78
CA LEU A 547 23.54 28.45 -8.00
C LEU A 547 23.85 29.19 -6.68
N GLU A 548 23.16 28.86 -5.60
CA GLU A 548 23.38 29.43 -4.27
C GLU A 548 24.77 29.09 -3.74
N LEU A 549 25.19 27.83 -3.85
CA LEU A 549 26.54 27.41 -3.45
C LEU A 549 27.62 28.21 -4.15
N ARG A 550 27.49 28.43 -5.47
CA ARG A 550 28.45 29.23 -6.24
C ARG A 550 28.42 30.70 -5.83
N ALA A 551 27.25 31.26 -5.50
CA ALA A 551 27.14 32.61 -5.00
C ALA A 551 27.82 32.77 -3.63
N SER A 552 27.59 31.85 -2.69
CA SER A 552 28.25 31.85 -1.38
C SER A 552 29.77 31.74 -1.48
N VAL A 553 30.26 30.82 -2.32
CA VAL A 553 31.70 30.69 -2.57
C VAL A 553 32.28 31.97 -3.19
N MET A 554 31.54 32.63 -4.08
CA MET A 554 31.99 33.90 -4.66
C MET A 554 32.10 35.02 -3.62
N HIS A 555 31.16 35.11 -2.68
CA HIS A 555 31.24 36.06 -1.58
C HIS A 555 32.48 35.82 -0.71
N ASP A 556 32.70 34.57 -0.28
CA ASP A 556 33.87 34.21 0.53
C ASP A 556 35.19 34.46 -0.23
N ILE A 557 35.24 34.21 -1.54
CA ILE A 557 36.43 34.52 -2.35
C ILE A 557 36.71 36.02 -2.34
N VAL A 558 35.70 36.87 -2.50
CA VAL A 558 35.89 38.33 -2.52
C VAL A 558 36.40 38.82 -1.17
N ASP A 559 35.84 38.30 -0.07
CA ASP A 559 36.21 38.72 1.29
C ASP A 559 37.62 38.27 1.69
N MET A 560 38.09 37.11 1.18
CA MET A 560 39.44 36.59 1.48
C MET A 560 40.55 37.20 0.63
N MET A 561 40.24 37.88 -0.49
CA MET A 561 41.25 38.40 -1.41
C MET A 561 41.80 39.74 -0.91
N PRO A 562 43.12 39.90 -0.73
CA PRO A 562 43.72 41.19 -0.36
C PRO A 562 43.48 42.26 -1.42
N GLN A 563 43.42 43.52 -0.97
CA GLN A 563 43.20 44.69 -1.82
C GLN A 563 44.34 44.80 -2.85
N GLY A 564 44.03 44.57 -4.13
CA GLY A 564 45.00 44.61 -5.24
C GLY A 564 44.98 43.39 -6.18
N LEU A 565 44.30 42.29 -5.80
CA LEU A 565 44.15 41.11 -6.67
C LEU A 565 42.93 41.22 -7.60
N LYS A 566 43.12 40.93 -8.89
CA LYS A 566 42.07 41.01 -9.93
C LYS A 566 40.93 39.99 -9.67
N ALA A 567 39.69 40.43 -9.85
CA ALA A 567 38.47 39.61 -9.84
C ALA A 567 38.46 38.46 -10.88
N SER A 568 39.38 38.48 -11.85
CA SER A 568 39.52 37.43 -12.88
C SER A 568 39.85 36.06 -12.30
N LYS A 569 40.52 35.97 -11.14
CA LYS A 569 40.90 34.71 -10.49
C LYS A 569 39.69 33.95 -9.88
N ALA A 570 38.58 34.63 -9.62
CA ALA A 570 37.40 34.01 -9.00
C ALA A 570 36.80 32.89 -9.86
N LYS A 571 36.81 33.05 -11.19
CA LYS A 571 36.35 32.01 -12.13
C LYS A 571 37.20 30.74 -12.06
N THR A 572 38.52 30.89 -11.94
CA THR A 572 39.47 29.77 -11.81
C THR A 572 39.26 29.02 -10.50
N ILE A 573 39.04 29.73 -9.39
CA ILE A 573 38.73 29.11 -8.10
C ILE A 573 37.41 28.29 -8.18
N LEU A 574 36.38 28.81 -8.86
CA LEU A 574 35.13 28.04 -9.09
C LEU A 574 35.32 26.81 -9.99
N GLN A 575 36.31 26.81 -10.89
CA GLN A 575 36.69 25.61 -11.65
C GLN A 575 37.35 24.58 -10.73
N HIS A 576 38.26 25.00 -9.86
CA HIS A 576 38.85 24.13 -8.83
C HIS A 576 37.79 23.55 -7.88
N LEU A 577 36.80 24.33 -7.44
CA LEU A 577 35.66 23.85 -6.66
C LEU A 577 34.89 22.75 -7.40
N SER A 578 34.64 22.96 -8.70
CA SER A 578 33.90 21.99 -9.53
C SER A 578 34.70 20.71 -9.74
N GLU A 579 36.03 20.82 -9.88
CA GLU A 579 36.93 19.68 -10.02
C GLU A 579 37.09 18.91 -8.71
N ALA A 580 37.29 19.61 -7.58
CA ALA A 580 37.33 19.01 -6.26
C ALA A 580 36.05 18.19 -5.96
N TRP A 581 34.88 18.69 -6.39
CA TRP A 581 33.63 17.93 -6.29
C TRP A 581 33.60 16.67 -7.19
N ARG A 582 34.21 16.69 -8.38
CA ARG A 582 34.33 15.51 -9.24
C ARG A 582 35.30 14.49 -8.63
N CYS A 583 36.48 14.94 -8.20
CA CYS A 583 37.45 14.11 -7.48
C CYS A 583 36.82 13.45 -6.25
N TRP A 584 36.05 14.20 -5.46
CA TRP A 584 35.32 13.63 -4.32
C TRP A 584 34.34 12.53 -4.75
N LYS A 585 33.57 12.70 -5.83
CA LYS A 585 32.66 11.65 -6.32
C LYS A 585 33.37 10.43 -6.91
N ALA A 586 34.57 10.61 -7.44
CA ALA A 586 35.43 9.56 -7.99
C ALA A 586 36.33 8.90 -6.92
N ASN A 587 36.34 9.45 -5.70
CA ASN A 587 37.26 9.10 -4.62
C ASN A 587 38.75 9.26 -4.98
N ILE A 588 39.05 10.21 -5.86
CA ILE A 588 40.42 10.56 -6.22
C ILE A 588 40.91 11.62 -5.21
N PRO A 589 42.10 11.47 -4.61
CA PRO A 589 42.66 12.49 -3.74
C PRO A 589 42.88 13.78 -4.53
N TRP A 590 42.21 14.85 -4.11
CA TRP A 590 42.35 16.16 -4.74
C TRP A 590 43.43 16.95 -4.02
N LYS A 591 44.59 17.12 -4.68
CA LYS A 591 45.67 18.00 -4.22
C LYS A 591 46.21 18.78 -5.41
N VAL A 592 46.18 20.11 -5.32
CA VAL A 592 46.67 21.00 -6.37
C VAL A 592 48.00 21.61 -5.93
N PRO A 593 49.12 21.34 -6.62
CA PRO A 593 50.39 21.98 -6.32
C PRO A 593 50.29 23.50 -6.46
N GLY A 594 50.81 24.25 -5.48
CA GLY A 594 50.86 25.72 -5.52
C GLY A 594 49.55 26.45 -5.24
N LEU A 595 48.49 25.77 -4.78
CA LEU A 595 47.25 26.43 -4.37
C LEU A 595 47.39 27.01 -2.94
N PRO A 596 46.98 28.27 -2.68
CA PRO A 596 47.01 28.83 -1.33
C PRO A 596 46.14 28.03 -0.35
N ALA A 597 46.69 27.72 0.83
CA ALA A 597 46.00 26.94 1.87
C ALA A 597 44.62 27.51 2.28
N PRO A 598 44.41 28.84 2.38
CA PRO A 598 43.07 29.38 2.68
C PRO A 598 42.02 29.02 1.62
N ILE A 599 42.40 29.05 0.34
CA ILE A 599 41.52 28.70 -0.79
C ILE A 599 41.24 27.20 -0.80
N GLU A 600 42.26 26.38 -0.55
CA GLU A 600 42.13 24.93 -0.43
C GLU A 600 41.13 24.55 0.68
N ASN A 601 41.28 25.11 1.88
CA ASN A 601 40.39 24.86 3.01
C ASN A 601 38.95 25.34 2.75
N MET A 602 38.78 26.50 2.10
CA MET A 602 37.46 26.98 1.68
C MET A 602 36.79 26.00 0.71
N ILE A 603 37.51 25.53 -0.31
CA ILE A 603 36.99 24.54 -1.27
C ILE A 603 36.59 23.25 -0.55
N LEU A 604 37.46 22.72 0.32
CA LEU A 604 37.18 21.49 1.07
C LEU A 604 35.94 21.62 1.97
N ARG A 605 35.75 22.78 2.62
CA ARG A 605 34.55 23.07 3.42
C ARG A 605 33.27 23.00 2.59
N TYR A 606 33.24 23.65 1.42
CA TYR A 606 32.06 23.64 0.56
C TYR A 606 31.83 22.30 -0.16
N VAL A 607 32.89 21.59 -0.52
CA VAL A 607 32.81 20.23 -1.06
C VAL A 607 32.22 19.29 -0.02
N LYS A 608 32.62 19.40 1.26
CA LYS A 608 32.04 18.64 2.37
C LYS A 608 30.56 18.96 2.58
N SER A 609 30.19 20.25 2.65
CA SER A 609 28.79 20.68 2.75
C SER A 609 27.93 20.10 1.61
N LYS A 610 28.44 20.13 0.37
CA LYS A 610 27.77 19.53 -0.79
C LYS A 610 27.68 18.01 -0.71
N ALA A 611 28.72 17.34 -0.20
CA ALA A 611 28.74 15.91 0.05
C ALA A 611 27.66 15.49 1.06
N ASP A 612 27.54 16.22 2.17
CA ASP A 612 26.53 15.95 3.21
C ASP A 612 25.12 16.08 2.65
N TRP A 613 24.84 17.16 1.92
CA TRP A 613 23.56 17.33 1.22
C TRP A 613 23.28 16.18 0.23
N TRP A 614 24.29 15.78 -0.55
CA TRP A 614 24.14 14.75 -1.57
C TRP A 614 23.87 13.36 -0.98
N THR A 615 24.55 13.03 0.12
CA THR A 615 24.43 11.76 0.86
C THR A 615 23.12 11.68 1.62
N ASN A 616 22.73 12.75 2.33
CA ASN A 616 21.44 12.83 3.02
C ASN A 616 20.27 12.69 2.04
N ALA A 617 20.37 13.34 0.87
CA ALA A 617 19.38 13.19 -0.18
C ALA A 617 19.36 11.76 -0.77
N ALA A 618 20.48 11.05 -0.81
CA ALA A 618 20.52 9.64 -1.21
C ALA A 618 19.79 8.76 -0.18
N TYR A 619 20.08 8.89 1.12
CA TYR A 619 19.41 8.11 2.16
C TYR A 619 17.91 8.40 2.24
N TYR A 620 17.52 9.67 2.19
CA TYR A 620 16.10 10.05 2.19
C TYR A 620 15.34 9.43 1.01
N ASN A 621 15.90 9.49 -0.20
CA ASN A 621 15.27 8.89 -1.37
C ASN A 621 15.31 7.36 -1.31
N ARG A 622 16.38 6.75 -0.79
CA ARG A 622 16.44 5.30 -0.62
C ARG A 622 15.36 4.80 0.33
N GLU A 623 15.16 5.47 1.46
CA GLU A 623 14.12 5.08 2.41
C GLU A 623 12.71 5.26 1.83
N ARG A 624 12.49 6.31 1.03
CA ARG A 624 11.24 6.49 0.29
C ARG A 624 10.99 5.39 -0.75
N ILE A 625 12.03 4.98 -1.47
CA ILE A 625 11.95 3.88 -2.43
C ILE A 625 11.65 2.57 -1.70
N ARG A 626 12.34 2.29 -0.59
CA ARG A 626 12.14 1.10 0.24
C ARG A 626 10.71 1.00 0.80
N ARG A 627 10.13 2.12 1.23
CA ARG A 627 8.72 2.20 1.70
C ARG A 627 7.67 2.12 0.59
N GLY A 628 8.06 2.16 -0.68
CA GLY A 628 7.12 2.22 -1.80
C GLY A 628 6.39 3.56 -1.93
N ALA A 629 6.98 4.66 -1.42
CA ALA A 629 6.40 5.99 -1.59
C ALA A 629 6.40 6.40 -3.07
N THR A 630 5.57 7.39 -3.44
CA THR A 630 5.55 7.91 -4.82
C THR A 630 6.88 8.58 -5.16
N VAL A 631 7.66 7.94 -6.04
CA VAL A 631 8.98 8.37 -6.47
C VAL A 631 9.06 8.31 -8.01
N ASP A 632 9.75 9.29 -8.61
CA ASP A 632 9.89 9.34 -10.07
C ASP A 632 10.97 8.34 -10.52
N LYS A 633 10.79 7.73 -11.69
CA LYS A 633 11.77 6.80 -12.29
C LYS A 633 13.19 7.40 -12.37
N THR A 634 13.30 8.70 -12.65
CA THR A 634 14.59 9.40 -12.73
C THR A 634 15.28 9.48 -11.37
N VAL A 635 14.51 9.61 -10.28
CA VAL A 635 15.04 9.63 -8.92
C VAL A 635 15.55 8.24 -8.54
N CYS A 636 14.87 7.16 -8.90
CA CYS A 636 15.37 5.79 -8.64
C CYS A 636 16.72 5.55 -9.34
N LYS A 637 16.84 5.91 -10.63
CA LYS A 637 18.10 5.78 -11.38
C LYS A 637 19.22 6.65 -10.80
N LYS A 638 18.91 7.90 -10.44
CA LYS A 638 19.88 8.78 -9.77
C LYS A 638 20.33 8.15 -8.45
N ASN A 639 19.38 7.70 -7.63
CA ASN A 639 19.66 7.11 -6.32
C ASN A 639 20.54 5.86 -6.43
N LEU A 640 20.27 4.97 -7.38
CA LEU A 640 21.13 3.82 -7.68
C LEU A 640 22.56 4.27 -7.97
N GLY A 641 22.74 5.22 -8.89
CA GLY A 641 24.06 5.76 -9.19
C GLY A 641 24.75 6.47 -8.03
N ARG A 642 23.99 7.04 -7.08
CA ARG A 642 24.53 7.62 -5.83
C ARG A 642 25.02 6.53 -4.88
N LEU A 643 24.18 5.52 -4.62
CA LEU A 643 24.50 4.43 -3.72
C LEU A 643 25.66 3.57 -4.22
N THR A 644 25.76 3.33 -5.53
CA THR A 644 26.92 2.65 -6.12
C THR A 644 28.23 3.37 -5.82
N ARG A 645 28.25 4.71 -5.93
CA ARG A 645 29.44 5.50 -5.57
C ARG A 645 29.75 5.43 -4.08
N LEU A 646 28.74 5.59 -3.21
CA LEU A 646 28.95 5.49 -1.76
C LEU A 646 29.51 4.13 -1.36
N TRP A 647 28.99 3.05 -1.94
CA TRP A 647 29.46 1.69 -1.68
C TRP A 647 30.91 1.51 -2.15
N LEU A 648 31.28 1.99 -3.34
CA LEU A 648 32.66 1.89 -3.83
C LEU A 648 33.65 2.75 -3.02
N LYS A 649 33.22 3.88 -2.47
CA LYS A 649 34.05 4.69 -1.57
C LYS A 649 34.35 3.94 -0.28
N SER A 650 33.34 3.34 0.34
CA SER A 650 33.56 2.49 1.52
C SER A 650 34.38 1.25 1.21
N GLU A 651 34.24 0.68 0.00
CA GLU A 651 35.00 -0.48 -0.42
C GLU A 651 36.48 -0.15 -0.64
N GLN A 652 36.80 0.96 -1.30
CA GLN A 652 38.16 1.46 -1.45
C GLN A 652 38.84 1.74 -0.10
N GLU A 653 38.12 2.39 0.81
CA GLU A 653 38.59 2.64 2.18
C GLU A 653 38.87 1.32 2.92
N ARG A 654 37.99 0.33 2.80
CA ARG A 654 38.17 -1.01 3.38
C ARG A 654 39.44 -1.70 2.87
N GLN A 655 39.69 -1.66 1.57
CA GLN A 655 40.88 -2.27 0.96
C GLN A 655 42.16 -1.54 1.37
N GLN A 656 42.13 -0.21 1.44
CA GLN A 656 43.26 0.59 1.92
C GLN A 656 43.57 0.31 3.39
N ASN A 657 42.54 0.19 4.23
CA ASN A 657 42.71 -0.14 5.64
C ASN A 657 43.31 -1.53 5.82
N TYR A 658 42.89 -2.53 5.04
CA TYR A 658 43.53 -3.86 5.07
C TYR A 658 45.03 -3.80 4.72
N ASN A 659 45.40 -3.03 3.69
CA ASN A 659 46.81 -2.88 3.32
C ASN A 659 47.62 -2.11 4.38
N LYS A 660 46.98 -1.18 5.09
CA LYS A 660 47.62 -0.35 6.13
C LYS A 660 47.76 -1.09 7.46
N ASP A 661 46.71 -1.76 7.89
CA ASP A 661 46.62 -2.44 9.19
C ASP A 661 47.23 -3.86 9.14
N GLY A 662 47.35 -4.44 7.94
CA GLY A 662 47.78 -5.81 7.71
C GLY A 662 46.64 -6.83 7.80
N PRO A 663 46.93 -8.13 7.69
CA PRO A 663 45.93 -9.18 7.82
C PRO A 663 45.23 -9.14 9.18
N TYR A 664 43.90 -9.07 9.19
CA TYR A 664 43.10 -9.09 10.42
C TYR A 664 43.11 -10.45 11.13
N LEU A 665 43.56 -11.50 10.43
CA LEU A 665 43.69 -12.83 10.97
C LEU A 665 45.07 -12.99 11.61
N THR A 666 45.11 -13.45 12.86
CA THR A 666 46.39 -13.71 13.53
C THR A 666 47.03 -14.98 12.99
N GLY A 667 48.37 -15.05 13.02
CA GLY A 667 49.09 -16.23 12.53
C GLY A 667 48.70 -17.52 13.27
N GLU A 668 48.45 -17.44 14.57
CA GLU A 668 48.02 -18.58 15.40
C GLU A 668 46.64 -19.08 15.01
N GLU A 669 45.66 -18.18 14.85
CA GLU A 669 44.31 -18.54 14.38
C GLU A 669 44.37 -19.16 12.98
N ALA A 670 45.17 -18.60 12.06
CA ALA A 670 45.34 -19.14 10.72
C ALA A 670 45.89 -20.57 10.72
N VAL A 671 46.88 -20.84 11.57
CA VAL A 671 47.45 -22.19 11.74
C VAL A 671 46.43 -23.15 12.34
N ALA A 672 45.66 -22.72 13.34
CA ALA A 672 44.62 -23.54 13.95
C ALA A 672 43.51 -23.91 12.94
N ILE A 673 43.07 -22.95 12.12
CA ILE A 673 42.09 -23.17 11.05
C ILE A 673 42.64 -24.15 10.01
N TYR A 674 43.86 -23.90 9.52
CA TYR A 674 44.50 -24.75 8.52
C TYR A 674 44.65 -26.19 9.03
N THR A 675 45.14 -26.36 10.26
CA THR A 675 45.32 -27.68 10.89
C THR A 675 43.99 -28.40 11.09
N SER A 676 42.93 -27.68 11.48
CA SER A 676 41.58 -28.25 11.62
C SER A 676 41.06 -28.78 10.28
N VAL A 677 41.30 -28.06 9.18
CA VAL A 677 40.91 -28.49 7.82
C VAL A 677 41.75 -29.68 7.36
N VAL A 678 43.05 -29.71 7.64
CA VAL A 678 43.92 -30.86 7.33
C VAL A 678 43.41 -32.12 8.04
N HIS A 679 43.20 -32.06 9.35
CA HIS A 679 42.67 -33.19 10.12
C HIS A 679 41.28 -33.62 9.64
N TRP A 680 40.42 -32.68 9.25
CA TRP A 680 39.13 -33.01 8.65
C TRP A 680 39.31 -33.81 7.34
N LEU A 681 40.12 -33.31 6.40
CA LEU A 681 40.34 -33.96 5.11
C LEU A 681 41.03 -35.33 5.24
N GLU A 682 41.98 -35.46 6.17
CA GLU A 682 42.61 -36.74 6.53
C GLU A 682 41.60 -37.73 7.10
N SER A 683 40.72 -37.28 8.02
CA SER A 683 39.67 -38.13 8.60
C SER A 683 38.69 -38.65 7.54
N ARG A 684 38.47 -37.87 6.49
CA ARG A 684 37.63 -38.23 5.34
C ARG A 684 38.35 -39.04 4.27
N ARG A 685 39.67 -39.26 4.41
CA ARG A 685 40.53 -39.88 3.38
C ARG A 685 40.37 -39.19 2.02
N PHE A 686 40.27 -37.86 2.03
CA PHE A 686 40.01 -37.08 0.81
C PHE A 686 41.22 -37.11 -0.13
N ALA A 687 40.99 -37.48 -1.39
CA ALA A 687 42.00 -37.40 -2.43
C ALA A 687 41.92 -36.03 -3.13
N PRO A 688 43.00 -35.23 -3.18
CA PRO A 688 42.97 -33.91 -3.84
C PRO A 688 42.58 -33.98 -5.32
N ILE A 689 41.78 -33.01 -5.77
CA ILE A 689 41.32 -32.88 -7.15
C ILE A 689 42.51 -32.57 -8.04
N GLN A 690 42.75 -33.45 -9.01
CA GLN A 690 43.86 -33.35 -9.95
C GLN A 690 43.61 -32.26 -10.99
N PHE A 691 44.66 -31.82 -11.67
CA PHE A 691 44.50 -30.96 -12.86
C PHE A 691 43.76 -31.73 -13.97
N PRO A 692 42.84 -31.11 -14.74
CA PRO A 692 42.15 -31.76 -15.85
C PRO A 692 43.16 -32.36 -16.85
N PRO A 693 43.28 -33.70 -16.94
CA PRO A 693 44.30 -34.32 -17.79
C PRO A 693 44.02 -34.01 -19.26
N ILE A 694 45.03 -34.06 -20.13
CA ILE A 694 44.89 -33.72 -21.56
C ILE A 694 43.76 -34.52 -22.21
N ASN A 695 43.68 -35.82 -21.90
CA ASN A 695 42.67 -36.76 -22.39
C ASN A 695 41.67 -37.14 -21.29
N TYR A 696 40.88 -36.19 -20.80
CA TYR A 696 39.83 -36.48 -19.82
C TYR A 696 38.52 -36.88 -20.50
N LYS A 697 37.91 -37.96 -20.01
CA LYS A 697 36.73 -38.59 -20.62
C LYS A 697 35.50 -37.69 -20.68
N HIS A 698 35.35 -36.77 -19.72
CA HIS A 698 34.14 -35.96 -19.57
C HIS A 698 34.32 -34.48 -19.99
N ASP A 699 35.47 -34.09 -20.54
CA ASP A 699 35.81 -32.68 -20.82
C ASP A 699 34.78 -32.01 -21.75
N THR A 700 34.41 -32.68 -22.83
CA THR A 700 33.46 -32.14 -23.81
C THR A 700 32.08 -31.94 -23.20
N LYS A 701 31.65 -32.83 -22.30
CA LYS A 701 30.37 -32.71 -21.60
C LYS A 701 30.36 -31.53 -20.63
N LEU A 702 31.44 -31.37 -19.86
CA LEU A 702 31.59 -30.23 -18.94
C LEU A 702 31.63 -28.91 -19.69
N LEU A 703 32.31 -28.87 -20.84
CA LEU A 703 32.33 -27.69 -21.70
C LEU A 703 30.93 -27.36 -22.25
N ILE A 704 30.18 -28.35 -22.75
CA ILE A 704 28.82 -28.11 -23.25
C ILE A 704 27.92 -27.53 -22.16
N LEU A 705 27.94 -28.10 -20.94
CA LEU A 705 27.17 -27.59 -19.80
C LEU A 705 27.57 -26.15 -19.43
N ALA A 706 28.87 -25.85 -19.44
CA ALA A 706 29.37 -24.50 -19.19
C ALA A 706 28.87 -23.50 -20.26
N LEU A 707 28.93 -23.86 -21.54
CA LEU A 707 28.48 -23.01 -22.65
C LEU A 707 26.96 -22.80 -22.64
N GLU A 708 26.17 -23.82 -22.29
CA GLU A 708 24.71 -23.71 -22.16
C GLU A 708 24.34 -22.69 -21.08
N ARG A 709 24.96 -22.78 -19.90
CA ARG A 709 24.74 -21.85 -18.79
C ARG A 709 25.07 -20.40 -19.15
N LEU A 710 26.13 -20.18 -19.94
CA LEU A 710 26.47 -18.84 -20.44
C LEU A 710 25.44 -18.33 -21.46
N LYS A 711 25.02 -19.19 -22.40
CA LYS A 711 24.06 -18.87 -23.46
C LYS A 711 22.67 -18.51 -22.92
N GLU A 712 22.21 -19.17 -21.86
CA GLU A 712 20.89 -18.91 -21.23
C GLU A 712 20.71 -17.45 -20.81
N THR A 713 21.79 -16.78 -20.38
CA THR A 713 21.77 -15.38 -19.94
C THR A 713 21.27 -14.43 -21.04
N PHE A 714 21.51 -14.77 -22.31
CA PHE A 714 21.15 -13.94 -23.46
C PHE A 714 19.78 -14.27 -24.05
N GLY A 715 19.18 -15.42 -23.73
CA GLY A 715 17.93 -15.89 -24.33
C GLY A 715 16.73 -14.93 -24.13
N MET A 716 16.75 -14.11 -23.07
CA MET A 716 15.70 -13.13 -22.77
C MET A 716 15.97 -11.72 -23.30
N LYS A 717 17.23 -11.39 -23.64
CA LYS A 717 17.63 -10.02 -24.01
C LYS A 717 17.42 -9.77 -25.50
N SER A 718 16.61 -8.77 -25.84
CA SER A 718 16.35 -8.38 -27.24
C SER A 718 17.43 -7.47 -27.84
N ARG A 719 18.20 -6.75 -27.01
CA ARG A 719 19.26 -5.84 -27.46
C ARG A 719 20.56 -6.24 -26.78
N LEU A 720 21.57 -6.53 -27.61
CA LEU A 720 22.88 -6.95 -27.15
C LEU A 720 23.93 -5.87 -27.40
N ASN A 721 24.76 -5.65 -26.39
CA ASN A 721 25.96 -4.83 -26.46
C ASN A 721 27.08 -5.52 -27.25
N GLN A 722 28.16 -4.79 -27.56
CA GLN A 722 29.28 -5.34 -28.32
C GLN A 722 29.96 -6.52 -27.59
N GLN A 723 30.25 -6.36 -26.29
CA GLN A 723 30.83 -7.43 -25.46
C GLN A 723 29.92 -8.68 -25.41
N GLU A 724 28.60 -8.48 -25.35
CA GLU A 724 27.64 -9.61 -25.33
C GLU A 724 27.59 -10.35 -26.68
N ARG A 725 27.80 -9.64 -27.80
CA ARG A 725 27.93 -10.27 -29.13
C ARG A 725 29.25 -11.02 -29.29
N GLU A 726 30.33 -10.45 -28.77
CA GLU A 726 31.63 -11.12 -28.70
C GLU A 726 31.55 -12.39 -27.85
N GLU A 727 30.86 -12.34 -26.70
CA GLU A 727 30.59 -13.51 -25.87
C GLU A 727 29.81 -14.59 -26.62
N LEU A 728 28.72 -14.23 -27.31
CA LEU A 728 27.98 -15.20 -28.13
C LEU A 728 28.82 -15.78 -29.27
N GLY A 729 29.62 -14.95 -29.95
CA GLY A 729 30.52 -15.41 -31.02
C GLY A 729 31.58 -16.39 -30.50
N LEU A 730 32.15 -16.14 -29.33
CA LEU A 730 33.09 -17.06 -28.68
C LEU A 730 32.45 -18.35 -28.19
N ILE A 731 31.19 -18.29 -27.73
CA ILE A 731 30.40 -19.46 -27.36
C ILE A 731 30.13 -20.33 -28.60
N GLU A 732 29.70 -19.72 -29.71
CA GLU A 732 29.46 -20.44 -30.97
C GLU A 732 30.75 -21.09 -31.51
N GLN A 733 31.87 -20.37 -31.52
CA GLN A 733 33.18 -20.94 -31.88
C GLN A 733 33.58 -22.12 -30.99
N ALA A 734 33.28 -22.06 -29.69
CA ALA A 734 33.57 -23.14 -28.76
C ALA A 734 32.67 -24.38 -28.96
N TYR A 735 31.45 -24.20 -29.49
CA TYR A 735 30.61 -25.32 -29.93
C TYR A 735 31.13 -25.94 -31.23
N ASP A 736 31.57 -25.13 -32.18
CA ASP A 736 32.07 -25.60 -33.47
C ASP A 736 33.40 -26.35 -33.35
N ASN A 737 34.34 -25.84 -32.53
CA ASN A 737 35.63 -26.47 -32.26
C ASN A 737 35.93 -26.63 -30.75
N PRO A 738 35.39 -27.66 -30.10
CA PRO A 738 35.53 -27.84 -28.65
C PRO A 738 36.95 -28.20 -28.22
N HIS A 739 37.73 -28.91 -29.05
CA HIS A 739 39.08 -29.33 -28.69
C HIS A 739 40.06 -28.17 -28.61
N GLU A 740 39.98 -27.22 -29.55
CA GLU A 740 40.77 -25.99 -29.51
C GLU A 740 40.37 -25.11 -28.31
N ALA A 741 39.07 -24.99 -28.04
CA ALA A 741 38.57 -24.27 -26.89
C ALA A 741 39.08 -24.87 -25.56
N LEU A 742 39.06 -26.21 -25.42
CA LEU A 742 39.60 -26.92 -24.25
C LEU A 742 41.11 -26.73 -24.09
N ALA A 743 41.87 -26.80 -25.19
CA ALA A 743 43.31 -26.54 -25.15
C ALA A 743 43.61 -25.12 -24.67
N ARG A 744 42.82 -24.13 -25.15
CA ARG A 744 42.91 -22.73 -24.70
C ARG A 744 42.59 -22.58 -23.22
N ILE A 745 41.51 -23.19 -22.74
CA ILE A 745 41.09 -23.19 -21.33
C ILE A 745 42.20 -23.76 -20.43
N LYS A 746 42.71 -24.96 -20.74
CA LYS A 746 43.78 -25.60 -19.97
C LYS A 746 45.07 -24.76 -19.96
N ARG A 747 45.41 -24.15 -21.09
CA ARG A 747 46.54 -23.20 -21.17
C ARG A 747 46.34 -22.01 -20.24
N HIS A 748 45.15 -21.42 -20.19
CA HIS A 748 44.85 -20.31 -19.28
C HIS A 748 44.95 -20.72 -17.80
N LEU A 749 44.48 -21.92 -17.44
CA LEU A 749 44.62 -22.43 -16.07
C LEU A 749 46.09 -22.60 -15.67
N LEU A 750 46.96 -23.02 -16.59
CA LEU A 750 48.38 -23.20 -16.31
C LEU A 750 49.15 -21.88 -16.22
N THR A 751 48.97 -20.95 -17.18
CA THR A 751 49.86 -19.80 -17.32
C THR A 751 49.30 -18.48 -16.82
N MET A 752 47.98 -18.30 -16.80
CA MET A 752 47.37 -16.99 -16.56
C MET A 752 47.22 -16.74 -15.06
N ARG A 753 47.84 -15.66 -14.56
CA ARG A 753 47.80 -15.24 -13.15
C ARG A 753 47.43 -13.76 -12.96
N ALA A 754 47.50 -12.97 -14.03
CA ALA A 754 47.01 -11.60 -14.10
C ALA A 754 45.82 -11.56 -15.07
N PHE A 755 44.76 -10.87 -14.68
CA PHE A 755 43.48 -10.83 -15.39
C PHE A 755 43.09 -9.40 -15.72
N LYS A 756 42.15 -9.24 -16.66
CA LYS A 756 41.61 -7.92 -16.97
C LYS A 756 40.72 -7.38 -15.85
N GLU A 757 40.49 -6.07 -15.90
CA GLU A 757 39.58 -5.39 -14.99
C GLU A 757 38.13 -5.85 -15.16
N ILE A 758 37.41 -5.88 -14.04
CA ILE A 758 36.00 -6.27 -13.97
C ILE A 758 35.15 -5.02 -13.76
N THR A 759 34.12 -4.81 -14.58
CA THR A 759 33.17 -3.72 -14.36
C THR A 759 32.10 -4.15 -13.36
N VAL A 760 31.73 -3.25 -12.44
CA VAL A 760 30.65 -3.50 -11.46
C VAL A 760 29.47 -2.58 -11.69
N GLU A 761 28.29 -3.17 -11.80
CA GLU A 761 27.00 -2.49 -11.78
C GLU A 761 26.19 -2.95 -10.57
N PHE A 762 25.08 -2.25 -10.29
CA PHE A 762 24.15 -2.66 -9.25
C PHE A 762 22.76 -2.88 -9.81
N GLN A 763 22.19 -4.04 -9.50
CA GLN A 763 20.78 -4.30 -9.71
C GLN A 763 19.98 -3.79 -8.51
N ASP A 764 18.99 -2.96 -8.78
CA ASP A 764 18.10 -2.41 -7.74
C ASP A 764 16.86 -3.29 -7.56
N ILE A 765 16.76 -3.96 -6.42
CA ILE A 765 15.57 -4.72 -5.97
C ILE A 765 14.63 -3.81 -5.15
N TYR A 766 14.91 -2.50 -5.10
CA TYR A 766 14.25 -1.46 -4.31
C TYR A 766 14.43 -1.57 -2.78
N SER A 767 14.54 -2.79 -2.24
CA SER A 767 14.89 -3.06 -0.83
C SER A 767 16.40 -3.01 -0.61
N ASN A 768 17.13 -3.82 -1.34
CA ASN A 768 18.58 -3.97 -1.32
C ASN A 768 19.15 -3.76 -2.73
N LEU A 769 20.47 -3.62 -2.79
CA LEU A 769 21.23 -3.53 -4.03
C LEU A 769 22.11 -4.78 -4.14
N VAL A 770 22.13 -5.39 -5.32
CA VAL A 770 22.95 -6.57 -5.60
C VAL A 770 24.04 -6.15 -6.59
N PRO A 771 25.33 -6.35 -6.26
CA PRO A 771 26.41 -6.09 -7.21
C PRO A 771 26.37 -7.12 -8.33
N VAL A 772 26.51 -6.67 -9.56
CA VAL A 772 26.61 -7.47 -10.78
C VAL A 772 27.96 -7.16 -11.39
N TYR A 773 28.78 -8.17 -11.56
CA TYR A 773 30.12 -8.04 -12.12
C TYR A 773 30.10 -8.50 -13.57
N GLU A 774 30.66 -7.69 -14.47
CA GLU A 774 30.83 -8.05 -15.88
C GLU A 774 32.31 -8.42 -16.08
N ILE A 775 32.52 -9.67 -16.50
CA ILE A 775 33.82 -10.30 -16.67
C ILE A 775 34.09 -10.39 -18.18
N GLU A 776 35.36 -10.38 -18.57
CA GLU A 776 35.75 -10.59 -19.97
C GLU A 776 35.23 -11.95 -20.49
N PRO A 777 34.64 -12.00 -21.71
CA PRO A 777 34.06 -13.23 -22.25
C PRO A 777 35.00 -14.45 -22.32
N LEU A 778 36.26 -14.26 -22.72
CA LEU A 778 37.25 -15.35 -22.80
C LEU A 778 37.56 -15.95 -21.43
N GLU A 779 37.74 -15.09 -20.42
CA GLU A 779 37.98 -15.50 -19.05
C GLU A 779 36.74 -16.20 -18.48
N LYS A 780 35.55 -15.69 -18.80
CA LYS A 780 34.26 -16.24 -18.35
C LYS A 780 34.02 -17.67 -18.83
N ILE A 781 34.44 -18.03 -20.05
CA ILE A 781 34.37 -19.42 -20.56
C ILE A 781 35.30 -20.34 -19.76
N THR A 782 36.52 -19.86 -19.46
CA THR A 782 37.49 -20.61 -18.65
C THR A 782 36.97 -20.83 -17.23
N ASP A 783 36.41 -19.78 -16.61
CA ASP A 783 35.82 -19.82 -15.28
C ASP A 783 34.61 -20.76 -15.23
N ALA A 784 33.75 -20.74 -16.26
CA ALA A 784 32.56 -21.59 -16.33
C ALA A 784 32.93 -23.07 -16.47
N TYR A 785 33.92 -23.38 -17.32
CA TYR A 785 34.45 -24.74 -17.42
C TYR A 785 35.05 -25.22 -16.10
N LEU A 786 35.86 -24.37 -15.45
CA LEU A 786 36.47 -24.69 -14.16
C LEU A 786 35.41 -24.93 -13.08
N ASP A 787 34.35 -24.12 -13.03
CA ASP A 787 33.22 -24.32 -12.11
C ASP A 787 32.59 -25.72 -12.30
N GLN A 788 32.29 -26.10 -13.55
CA GLN A 788 31.72 -27.42 -13.83
C GLN A 788 32.66 -28.57 -13.46
N TYR A 789 33.96 -28.42 -13.74
CA TYR A 789 34.97 -29.42 -13.37
C TYR A 789 35.10 -29.59 -11.85
N LEU A 790 35.17 -28.49 -11.11
CA LEU A 790 35.32 -28.50 -9.65
C LEU A 790 34.10 -29.10 -8.95
N TRP A 791 32.89 -28.77 -9.40
CA TRP A 791 31.68 -29.35 -8.82
C TRP A 791 31.56 -30.85 -9.12
N TYR A 792 31.89 -31.28 -10.34
CA TYR A 792 31.86 -32.70 -10.71
C TYR A 792 32.86 -33.54 -9.91
N GLU A 793 34.14 -33.13 -9.86
CA GLU A 793 35.16 -33.85 -9.09
C GLU A 793 34.95 -33.73 -7.57
N GLY A 794 34.43 -32.59 -7.10
CA GLY A 794 34.13 -32.36 -5.69
C GLY A 794 33.04 -33.31 -5.17
N ASP A 795 31.97 -33.51 -5.95
CA ASP A 795 30.89 -34.45 -5.59
C ASP A 795 31.35 -35.91 -5.72
N ALA A 796 32.08 -36.25 -6.79
CA ALA A 796 32.60 -37.60 -7.01
C ALA A 796 33.51 -38.10 -5.87
N ARG A 797 34.17 -37.19 -5.16
CA ARG A 797 35.08 -37.48 -4.04
C ARG A 797 34.45 -37.21 -2.66
N GLY A 798 33.19 -36.81 -2.61
CA GLY A 798 32.48 -36.52 -1.37
C GLY A 798 33.09 -35.37 -0.55
N LEU A 799 33.57 -34.31 -1.21
CA LEU A 799 34.21 -33.15 -0.56
C LEU A 799 33.24 -32.44 0.40
N PHE A 800 32.01 -32.18 -0.07
CA PHE A 800 31.01 -31.44 0.69
C PHE A 800 30.14 -32.39 1.53
N PRO A 801 30.08 -32.21 2.86
CA PRO A 801 29.22 -33.01 3.72
C PRO A 801 27.72 -32.76 3.48
N ASN A 802 26.90 -33.71 3.94
CA ASN A 802 25.44 -33.76 3.77
C ASN A 802 24.67 -32.51 4.28
N TRP A 803 25.22 -31.76 5.25
CA TRP A 803 24.59 -30.58 5.85
C TRP A 803 24.75 -29.29 5.03
N ILE A 804 25.64 -29.28 4.03
CA ILE A 804 25.85 -28.11 3.16
C ILE A 804 24.73 -28.07 2.12
N LYS A 805 23.94 -26.99 2.13
CA LYS A 805 22.85 -26.72 1.20
C LYS A 805 23.01 -25.32 0.58
N PRO A 806 22.46 -25.05 -0.62
CA PRO A 806 21.68 -25.94 -1.48
C PRO A 806 22.51 -27.09 -2.06
N ALA A 807 21.88 -28.25 -2.20
CA ALA A 807 22.43 -29.43 -2.88
C ALA A 807 21.46 -29.82 -4.01
N ASP A 808 21.98 -30.50 -5.04
CA ASP A 808 21.21 -30.78 -6.27
C ASP A 808 20.08 -31.79 -6.07
N THR A 809 20.14 -32.59 -5.01
CA THR A 809 19.15 -33.63 -4.70
C THR A 809 17.80 -33.07 -4.28
N GLU A 810 17.74 -31.84 -3.75
CA GLU A 810 16.55 -31.34 -3.06
C GLU A 810 16.26 -29.86 -3.35
N PRO A 811 15.03 -29.51 -3.79
CA PRO A 811 14.62 -28.12 -3.85
C PRO A 811 14.37 -27.55 -2.44
N PRO A 812 14.47 -26.22 -2.23
CA PRO A 812 14.34 -25.61 -0.90
C PRO A 812 13.06 -25.97 -0.11
N PRO A 813 11.86 -26.11 -0.73
CA PRO A 813 10.67 -26.55 0.00
C PRO A 813 10.79 -27.98 0.52
N LEU A 814 11.42 -28.89 -0.23
CA LEU A 814 11.67 -30.26 0.22
C LEU A 814 12.69 -30.28 1.36
N LEU A 815 13.71 -29.43 1.30
CA LEU A 815 14.68 -29.27 2.38
C LEU A 815 14.00 -28.84 3.69
N VAL A 816 13.07 -27.88 3.63
CA VAL A 816 12.28 -27.45 4.81
C VAL A 816 11.41 -28.60 5.32
N TYR A 817 10.80 -29.37 4.42
CA TYR A 817 10.00 -30.53 4.80
C TYR A 817 10.84 -31.60 5.50
N LYS A 818 12.00 -31.96 4.93
CA LYS A 818 12.96 -32.88 5.56
C LYS A 818 13.48 -32.36 6.88
N TRP A 819 13.72 -31.06 7.02
CA TRP A 819 14.09 -30.45 8.30
C TRP A 819 13.00 -30.64 9.36
N CYS A 820 11.74 -30.39 9.01
CA CYS A 820 10.62 -30.62 9.92
C CYS A 820 10.45 -32.11 10.29
N GLN A 821 10.58 -33.00 9.31
CA GLN A 821 10.51 -34.44 9.53
C GLN A 821 11.68 -34.93 10.40
N GLY A 822 12.89 -34.44 10.14
CA GLY A 822 14.09 -34.74 10.91
C GLY A 822 13.94 -34.31 12.37
N ILE A 823 13.43 -33.09 12.63
CA ILE A 823 13.14 -32.65 14.01
C ILE A 823 12.15 -33.62 14.67
N ASN A 824 11.08 -34.00 13.98
CA ASN A 824 10.04 -34.86 14.56
C ASN A 824 10.51 -36.30 14.81
N ASN A 825 11.52 -36.77 14.09
CA ASN A 825 12.03 -38.13 14.17
C ASN A 825 13.17 -38.30 15.20
N LEU A 826 13.64 -37.22 15.83
CA LEU A 826 14.64 -37.31 16.89
C LEU A 826 14.07 -38.02 18.14
N SER A 827 14.97 -38.69 18.87
CA SER A 827 14.65 -39.39 20.11
C SER A 827 14.12 -38.41 21.19
N GLU A 828 12.95 -38.72 21.77
CA GLU A 828 12.30 -38.00 22.90
C GLU A 828 12.15 -36.47 22.71
N VAL A 829 12.13 -35.99 21.47
CA VAL A 829 12.29 -34.57 21.14
C VAL A 829 11.21 -33.62 21.67
N TRP A 830 10.00 -34.11 21.90
CA TRP A 830 8.86 -33.33 22.40
C TRP A 830 8.61 -33.51 23.91
N GLU A 831 9.34 -34.43 24.55
CA GLU A 831 9.18 -34.69 25.97
C GLU A 831 9.87 -33.60 26.79
N THR A 832 9.14 -33.02 27.74
CA THR A 832 9.66 -31.93 28.60
C THR A 832 9.43 -32.24 30.09
N SER A 833 9.07 -33.47 30.42
CA SER A 833 8.77 -33.94 31.78
C SER A 833 9.95 -33.76 32.74
N GLN A 834 11.18 -33.99 32.26
CA GLN A 834 12.42 -33.87 33.02
C GLN A 834 13.04 -32.45 32.96
N GLY A 835 12.33 -31.47 32.41
CA GLY A 835 12.85 -30.11 32.23
C GLY A 835 13.88 -29.97 31.11
N GLN A 836 13.78 -30.82 30.08
CA GLN A 836 14.55 -30.70 28.84
C GLN A 836 14.08 -29.49 28.03
N CYS A 837 15.02 -28.85 27.33
CA CYS A 837 14.77 -27.66 26.54
C CYS A 837 15.29 -27.84 25.11
N MET A 838 14.41 -27.61 24.13
CA MET A 838 14.79 -27.53 22.71
C MET A 838 15.08 -26.08 22.31
N VAL A 839 16.21 -25.85 21.65
CA VAL A 839 16.58 -24.54 21.12
C VAL A 839 16.86 -24.65 19.63
N LEU A 840 16.14 -23.88 18.82
CA LEU A 840 16.44 -23.70 17.41
C LEU A 840 17.12 -22.34 17.21
N MET A 841 18.41 -22.36 16.89
CA MET A 841 19.16 -21.18 16.50
C MET A 841 19.11 -21.01 14.98
N GLN A 842 18.64 -19.84 14.54
CA GLN A 842 18.75 -19.40 13.15
C GLN A 842 19.61 -18.14 13.14
N SER A 843 20.75 -18.20 12.46
CA SER A 843 21.59 -17.00 12.23
C SER A 843 22.14 -16.97 10.80
N LYS A 844 22.93 -15.95 10.52
CA LYS A 844 23.63 -15.74 9.26
C LYS A 844 25.08 -15.39 9.55
N PHE A 845 26.00 -16.00 8.81
CA PHE A 845 27.37 -15.54 8.78
C PHE A 845 27.44 -14.18 8.08
N GLU A 846 27.70 -13.15 8.85
CA GLU A 846 27.78 -11.78 8.34
C GLU A 846 29.12 -11.54 7.62
N GLN A 847 29.02 -10.82 6.52
CA GLN A 847 30.16 -10.33 5.72
C GLN A 847 31.19 -11.39 5.25
N VAL A 848 30.82 -12.69 5.17
CA VAL A 848 31.76 -13.77 4.79
C VAL A 848 32.53 -13.42 3.52
N ALA A 849 31.82 -13.09 2.44
CA ALA A 849 32.48 -12.81 1.16
C ALA A 849 33.38 -11.57 1.21
N MET A 850 33.13 -10.59 2.09
CA MET A 850 34.01 -9.42 2.23
C MET A 850 35.25 -9.74 3.05
N LYS A 851 35.17 -10.75 3.94
CA LYS A 851 36.19 -11.06 4.92
C LYS A 851 37.14 -12.20 4.54
N VAL A 852 37.02 -12.76 3.34
CA VAL A 852 37.91 -13.82 2.84
C VAL A 852 39.31 -13.26 2.61
N ASP A 853 40.29 -13.76 3.35
CA ASP A 853 41.70 -13.48 3.07
C ASP A 853 42.18 -14.38 1.92
N ILE A 854 42.64 -13.72 0.85
CA ILE A 854 43.13 -14.34 -0.37
C ILE A 854 44.37 -15.21 -0.10
N THR A 855 45.22 -14.83 0.87
CA THR A 855 46.45 -15.57 1.18
C THR A 855 46.15 -16.89 1.89
N LEU A 856 45.28 -16.88 2.92
CA LEU A 856 44.80 -18.08 3.57
C LEU A 856 43.98 -18.95 2.60
N LEU A 857 43.15 -18.32 1.77
CA LEU A 857 42.37 -19.03 0.76
C LEU A 857 43.28 -19.83 -0.17
N ASN A 858 44.41 -19.29 -0.63
CA ASN A 858 45.36 -20.04 -1.45
C ASN A 858 45.83 -21.33 -0.74
N ARG A 859 46.24 -21.21 0.52
CA ARG A 859 46.73 -22.34 1.32
C ARG A 859 45.66 -23.41 1.52
N LEU A 860 44.42 -23.00 1.81
CA LEU A 860 43.30 -23.92 1.97
C LEU A 860 42.89 -24.58 0.65
N LEU A 861 42.90 -23.85 -0.47
CA LEU A 861 42.59 -24.41 -1.79
C LEU A 861 43.63 -25.46 -2.22
N ARG A 862 44.91 -25.26 -1.91
CA ARG A 862 45.97 -26.25 -2.20
C ARG A 862 45.78 -27.60 -1.49
N LEU A 863 44.97 -27.65 -0.43
CA LEU A 863 44.62 -28.93 0.21
C LEU A 863 43.61 -29.73 -0.62
N ILE A 864 42.75 -29.05 -1.38
CA ILE A 864 41.63 -29.69 -2.09
C ILE A 864 41.82 -29.82 -3.59
N VAL A 865 42.60 -28.93 -4.22
CA VAL A 865 42.84 -28.90 -5.68
C VAL A 865 44.32 -28.82 -5.98
N ASP A 866 44.70 -29.14 -7.22
CA ASP A 866 46.05 -28.91 -7.72
C ASP A 866 46.49 -27.45 -7.54
N HIS A 867 47.78 -27.26 -7.25
CA HIS A 867 48.39 -25.97 -7.00
C HIS A 867 48.15 -24.94 -8.13
N ASN A 868 48.12 -25.35 -9.40
CA ASN A 868 47.87 -24.43 -10.51
C ASN A 868 46.44 -23.89 -10.51
N ILE A 869 45.48 -24.75 -10.16
CA ILE A 869 44.07 -24.36 -10.05
C ILE A 869 43.88 -23.44 -8.85
N ALA A 870 44.51 -23.77 -7.71
CA ALA A 870 44.50 -22.90 -6.53
C ALA A 870 45.06 -21.51 -6.87
N ASP A 871 46.21 -21.44 -7.55
CA ASP A 871 46.82 -20.17 -7.93
C ASP A 871 45.99 -19.39 -8.96
N TYR A 872 45.33 -20.08 -9.90
CA TYR A 872 44.38 -19.46 -10.82
C TYR A 872 43.18 -18.85 -10.08
N MET A 873 42.50 -19.62 -9.23
CA MET A 873 41.32 -19.19 -8.47
C MET A 873 41.64 -18.01 -7.54
N THR A 874 42.83 -18.05 -6.94
CA THR A 874 43.26 -17.02 -6.00
C THR A 874 43.70 -15.74 -6.73
N GLY A 875 44.49 -15.87 -7.80
CA GLY A 875 44.85 -14.74 -8.66
C GLY A 875 43.64 -14.06 -9.29
N LYS A 876 42.59 -14.83 -9.62
CA LYS A 876 41.37 -14.30 -10.25
C LYS A 876 40.52 -13.41 -9.34
N ASN A 877 40.63 -13.58 -8.03
CA ASN A 877 39.99 -12.67 -7.07
C ASN A 877 40.76 -11.35 -6.90
N ASN A 878 42.05 -11.32 -7.24
CA ASN A 878 42.90 -10.14 -7.16
C ASN A 878 42.90 -9.35 -8.48
N VAL A 879 41.81 -8.65 -8.74
CA VAL A 879 41.58 -7.88 -9.97
C VAL A 879 41.14 -6.45 -9.68
N SER A 880 41.34 -5.56 -10.67
CA SER A 880 40.81 -4.19 -10.59
C SER A 880 39.30 -4.19 -10.85
N ILE A 881 38.53 -3.67 -9.90
CA ILE A 881 37.09 -3.47 -10.02
C ILE A 881 36.82 -2.02 -10.44
N ASN A 882 36.12 -1.86 -11.55
CA ASN A 882 35.87 -0.56 -12.18
C ASN A 882 34.39 -0.19 -12.21
N TYR A 883 34.11 1.07 -11.95
CA TYR A 883 32.81 1.69 -12.21
C TYR A 883 33.03 3.12 -12.67
N LYS A 884 32.87 3.34 -13.98
CA LYS A 884 33.05 4.66 -14.62
C LYS A 884 34.44 5.24 -14.32
N ASP A 885 34.50 6.20 -13.41
CA ASP A 885 35.66 6.99 -12.99
C ASP A 885 36.33 6.46 -11.71
N MET A 886 35.82 5.36 -11.14
CA MET A 886 36.35 4.73 -9.93
C MET A 886 36.98 3.37 -10.27
N SER A 887 38.21 3.14 -9.81
CA SER A 887 38.91 1.85 -9.91
C SER A 887 39.59 1.52 -8.58
N HIS A 888 39.69 0.23 -8.26
CA HIS A 888 40.49 -0.26 -7.13
C HIS A 888 40.80 -1.74 -7.30
N THR A 889 41.95 -2.17 -6.77
CA THR A 889 42.33 -3.58 -6.74
C THR A 889 41.67 -4.27 -5.55
N ASN A 890 41.01 -5.41 -5.78
CA ASN A 890 40.45 -6.24 -4.72
C ASN A 890 41.53 -7.11 -4.08
N MET A 891 42.13 -6.64 -2.99
CA MET A 891 43.17 -7.36 -2.24
C MET A 891 42.58 -8.26 -1.15
N TYR A 892 41.39 -7.92 -0.65
CA TYR A 892 40.72 -8.60 0.44
C TYR A 892 39.24 -8.83 0.12
N GLY A 893 38.77 -10.07 0.24
CA GLY A 893 37.40 -10.47 -0.09
C GLY A 893 37.28 -11.20 -1.43
N LEU A 894 36.16 -11.91 -1.56
CA LEU A 894 35.78 -12.78 -2.66
C LEU A 894 34.86 -12.04 -3.64
N ILE A 895 35.15 -12.13 -4.93
CA ILE A 895 34.29 -11.60 -5.99
C ILE A 895 33.19 -12.63 -6.28
N ARG A 896 31.93 -12.28 -5.97
CA ARG A 896 30.77 -13.18 -6.14
C ARG A 896 30.36 -13.41 -7.59
N GLY A 897 30.83 -12.57 -8.52
CA GLY A 897 30.47 -12.66 -9.94
C GLY A 897 31.25 -13.70 -10.74
N LEU A 898 32.37 -14.21 -10.22
CA LEU A 898 33.14 -15.29 -10.86
C LEU A 898 32.29 -16.56 -10.89
N GLN A 899 32.40 -17.38 -11.94
CA GLN A 899 31.55 -18.57 -12.09
C GLN A 899 31.82 -19.60 -10.97
N PHE A 900 33.10 -19.89 -10.70
CA PHE A 900 33.54 -20.79 -9.63
C PHE A 900 33.47 -20.18 -8.22
N SER A 901 33.01 -18.92 -8.08
CA SER A 901 32.85 -18.28 -6.76
C SER A 901 31.90 -19.07 -5.86
N SER A 902 30.93 -19.76 -6.46
CA SER A 902 30.00 -20.63 -5.75
C SER A 902 30.73 -21.75 -4.98
N PHE A 903 31.67 -22.44 -5.62
CA PHE A 903 32.48 -23.50 -5.04
C PHE A 903 33.38 -22.97 -3.91
N VAL A 904 34.09 -21.87 -4.16
CA VAL A 904 34.96 -21.23 -3.16
C VAL A 904 34.18 -20.79 -1.93
N PHE A 905 33.02 -20.16 -2.15
CA PHE A 905 32.18 -19.68 -1.06
C PHE A 905 31.67 -20.84 -0.19
N GLN A 906 31.24 -21.94 -0.82
CA GLN A 906 30.76 -23.13 -0.09
C GLN A 906 31.88 -23.82 0.68
N PHE A 907 33.07 -23.94 0.09
CA PHE A 907 34.24 -24.49 0.76
C PHE A 907 34.68 -23.61 1.94
N TRP A 908 34.75 -22.30 1.75
CA TRP A 908 35.07 -21.37 2.84
C TRP A 908 34.04 -21.44 3.97
N CYS A 909 32.75 -21.52 3.65
CA CYS A 909 31.72 -21.68 4.68
C CYS A 909 31.79 -23.06 5.34
N MET A 910 32.22 -24.12 4.65
CA MET A 910 32.48 -25.43 5.29
C MET A 910 33.55 -25.32 6.36
N VAL A 911 34.62 -24.54 6.12
CA VAL A 911 35.64 -24.27 7.14
C VAL A 911 35.02 -23.61 8.37
N LEU A 912 34.09 -22.66 8.17
CA LEU A 912 33.35 -22.04 9.28
C LEU A 912 32.42 -23.04 9.99
N ASP A 913 31.82 -23.99 9.27
CA ASP A 913 30.98 -25.04 9.85
C ASP A 913 31.79 -25.94 10.79
N LEU A 914 33.03 -26.28 10.40
CA LEU A 914 33.93 -27.09 11.22
C LEU A 914 34.34 -26.36 12.51
N LEU A 915 34.52 -25.04 12.46
CA LEU A 915 34.76 -24.23 13.66
C LEU A 915 33.53 -24.15 14.56
N ALA A 916 32.33 -24.04 13.98
CA ALA A 916 31.08 -23.96 14.74
C ALA A 916 30.71 -25.30 15.41
N LEU A 917 30.86 -26.42 14.71
CA LEU A 917 30.50 -27.77 15.19
C LEU A 917 31.61 -28.42 16.02
N GLY A 918 32.87 -28.21 15.65
CA GLY A 918 34.01 -29.02 16.10
C GLY A 918 34.15 -30.32 15.29
N LEU A 919 35.37 -30.85 15.21
CA LEU A 919 35.69 -32.02 14.37
C LEU A 919 34.95 -33.29 14.79
N THR A 920 34.77 -33.50 16.10
CA THR A 920 34.09 -34.68 16.66
C THR A 920 32.62 -34.72 16.27
N ARG A 921 31.89 -33.61 16.45
CA ARG A 921 30.47 -33.57 16.10
C ARG A 921 30.27 -33.53 14.58
N ALA A 922 31.16 -32.87 13.84
CA ALA A 922 31.12 -32.86 12.39
C ALA A 922 31.31 -34.27 11.79
N SER A 923 32.19 -35.09 12.36
CA SER A 923 32.40 -36.47 11.88
C SER A 923 31.21 -37.39 12.18
N GLU A 924 30.58 -37.23 13.35
CA GLU A 924 29.36 -37.97 13.70
C GLU A 924 28.18 -37.64 12.75
N ILE A 925 27.99 -36.36 12.39
CA ILE A 925 26.92 -35.95 11.46
C ILE A 925 27.21 -36.45 10.02
N ALA A 926 28.48 -36.40 9.60
CA ALA A 926 28.88 -36.84 8.26
C ALA A 926 28.86 -38.38 8.11
N GLY A 927 28.94 -39.12 9.21
CA GLY A 927 29.14 -40.57 9.23
C GLY A 927 30.57 -40.97 8.84
N PRO A 928 30.89 -42.28 8.84
CA PRO A 928 32.20 -42.76 8.38
C PRO A 928 32.44 -42.49 6.87
N PRO A 929 33.69 -42.36 6.40
CA PRO A 929 33.97 -42.07 4.99
C PRO A 929 33.60 -43.21 4.04
N GLN A 930 33.58 -44.45 4.51
CA GLN A 930 33.17 -45.62 3.71
C GLN A 930 31.66 -45.62 3.43
N LEU A 931 30.86 -45.12 4.38
CA LEU A 931 29.41 -45.07 4.28
C LEU A 931 28.93 -43.74 4.90
N PRO A 932 28.92 -42.65 4.12
CA PRO A 932 28.48 -41.35 4.63
C PRO A 932 26.98 -41.37 4.95
N ASN A 933 26.59 -40.64 5.99
CA ASN A 933 25.19 -40.54 6.39
C ASN A 933 24.39 -39.69 5.39
N GLU A 934 23.12 -40.01 5.22
CA GLU A 934 22.19 -39.09 4.54
C GLU A 934 21.88 -37.87 5.41
N PHE A 935 21.22 -36.88 4.83
CA PHE A 935 20.84 -35.65 5.53
C PHE A 935 19.91 -35.94 6.74
N LEU A 936 20.31 -35.48 7.94
CA LEU A 936 19.61 -35.63 9.22
C LEU A 936 19.47 -37.08 9.71
N GLN A 937 20.39 -37.96 9.33
CA GLN A 937 20.47 -39.33 9.84
C GLN A 937 21.76 -39.55 10.64
N TYR A 938 21.66 -40.39 11.66
CA TYR A 938 22.76 -40.89 12.48
C TYR A 938 22.85 -42.41 12.35
N PRO A 939 24.03 -43.01 12.56
CA PRO A 939 24.17 -44.47 12.53
C PRO A 939 23.41 -45.15 13.67
N ASP A 940 23.28 -44.49 14.82
CA ASP A 940 22.70 -45.02 16.04
C ASP A 940 22.14 -43.89 16.94
N VAL A 941 21.30 -44.27 17.90
CA VAL A 941 20.65 -43.31 18.83
C VAL A 941 21.64 -42.79 19.89
N GLU A 942 22.68 -43.56 20.23
CA GLU A 942 23.68 -43.13 21.21
C GLU A 942 24.54 -42.00 20.63
N THR A 943 24.99 -42.10 19.37
CA THR A 943 25.68 -40.98 18.69
C THR A 943 24.78 -39.77 18.50
N GLU A 944 23.48 -39.95 18.27
CA GLU A 944 22.52 -38.84 18.23
C GLU A 944 22.51 -38.08 19.57
N THR A 945 22.42 -38.82 20.69
CA THR A 945 22.21 -38.28 22.05
C THR A 945 23.46 -37.78 22.77
N ARG A 946 24.65 -38.22 22.34
CA ARG A 946 25.94 -37.89 22.96
C ARG A 946 26.25 -36.38 23.06
N HIS A 947 25.69 -35.54 22.19
CA HIS A 947 26.01 -34.11 22.13
C HIS A 947 24.73 -33.25 22.05
N PRO A 948 24.70 -32.04 22.64
CA PRO A 948 23.50 -31.18 22.61
C PRO A 948 23.06 -30.76 21.21
N VAL A 949 24.01 -30.51 20.29
CA VAL A 949 23.71 -30.19 18.88
C VAL A 949 23.18 -31.45 18.18
N ARG A 950 21.87 -31.49 17.88
CA ARG A 950 21.24 -32.63 17.20
C ARG A 950 21.16 -32.51 15.70
N LEU A 951 20.81 -31.35 15.17
CA LEU A 951 20.72 -31.15 13.73
C LEU A 951 21.45 -29.89 13.32
N TYR A 952 22.13 -29.96 12.18
CA TYR A 952 22.84 -28.85 11.57
C TYR A 952 22.51 -28.77 10.09
N VAL A 953 22.17 -27.58 9.61
CA VAL A 953 22.10 -27.31 8.18
C VAL A 953 22.56 -25.90 7.90
N ARG A 954 23.35 -25.75 6.85
CA ARG A 954 23.73 -24.45 6.32
C ARG A 954 23.13 -24.26 4.93
N TYR A 955 22.41 -23.16 4.75
CA TYR A 955 21.90 -22.73 3.45
C TYR A 955 22.64 -21.47 3.00
N LEU A 956 23.62 -21.63 2.12
CA LEU A 956 24.56 -20.56 1.73
C LEU A 956 25.25 -19.95 2.98
N GLU A 957 24.86 -18.73 3.35
CA GLU A 957 25.35 -17.98 4.52
C GLU A 957 24.48 -18.17 5.78
N LYS A 958 23.29 -18.80 5.66
CA LYS A 958 22.36 -18.97 6.79
C LYS A 958 22.61 -20.30 7.49
N ILE A 959 22.72 -20.27 8.81
CA ILE A 959 22.88 -21.45 9.63
C ILE A 959 21.61 -21.74 10.42
N TYR A 960 21.29 -23.02 10.54
CA TYR A 960 20.22 -23.53 11.39
C TYR A 960 20.79 -24.66 12.24
N MET A 961 20.73 -24.47 13.55
CA MET A 961 21.24 -25.42 14.53
C MET A 961 20.13 -25.77 15.52
N LEU A 962 19.86 -27.06 15.68
CA LEU A 962 18.94 -27.55 16.69
C LEU A 962 19.72 -28.12 17.87
N PHE A 963 19.41 -27.64 19.06
CA PHE A 963 19.95 -28.13 20.31
C PHE A 963 18.85 -28.77 21.15
N ILE A 964 19.21 -29.85 21.84
CA ILE A 964 18.43 -30.43 22.93
C ILE A 964 19.33 -30.43 24.16
N PHE A 965 18.91 -29.69 25.19
CA PHE A 965 19.62 -29.61 26.46
C PHE A 965 18.85 -30.35 27.54
N THR A 966 19.60 -31.04 28.39
CA THR A 966 19.10 -31.48 29.69
C THR A 966 18.94 -30.28 30.64
N LYS A 967 18.24 -30.50 31.76
CA LYS A 967 18.05 -29.47 32.79
C LYS A 967 19.39 -28.99 33.38
N GLU A 968 20.36 -29.88 33.52
CA GLU A 968 21.67 -29.55 34.10
C GLU A 968 22.52 -28.75 33.11
N GLU A 969 22.61 -29.21 31.86
CA GLU A 969 23.36 -28.51 30.80
C GLU A 969 22.80 -27.11 30.52
N SER A 970 21.47 -26.98 30.45
CA SER A 970 20.84 -25.68 30.23
C SER A 970 21.09 -24.71 31.39
N ARG A 971 21.10 -25.21 32.64
CA ARG A 971 21.40 -24.38 33.81
C ARG A 971 22.86 -23.94 33.84
N ASP A 972 23.78 -24.86 33.57
CA ASP A 972 25.22 -24.57 33.53
C ASP A 972 25.56 -23.57 32.41
N LEU A 973 25.03 -23.77 31.21
CA LEU A 973 25.25 -22.84 30.09
C LEU A 973 24.72 -21.43 30.40
N ILE A 974 23.53 -21.33 30.99
CA ILE A 974 22.97 -20.04 31.45
C ILE A 974 23.86 -19.41 32.52
N GLN A 975 24.35 -20.21 33.48
CA GLN A 975 25.21 -19.72 34.55
C GLN A 975 26.51 -19.14 34.00
N ARG A 976 27.20 -19.86 33.10
CA ARG A 976 28.42 -19.37 32.43
C ARG A 976 28.15 -18.06 31.68
N TYR A 977 27.04 -18.00 30.93
CA TYR A 977 26.65 -16.78 30.22
C TYR A 977 26.40 -15.60 31.17
N LEU A 978 25.71 -15.80 32.30
CA LEU A 978 25.41 -14.76 33.27
C LEU A 978 26.61 -14.36 34.13
N THR A 979 27.60 -15.23 34.30
CA THR A 979 28.89 -14.88 34.92
C THR A 979 29.63 -13.85 34.06
N GLU A 980 29.67 -14.06 32.75
CA GLU A 980 30.33 -13.15 31.80
C GLU A 980 29.46 -11.91 31.48
N ASN A 981 28.14 -12.07 31.45
CA ASN A 981 27.17 -11.02 31.11
C ASN A 981 26.08 -10.93 32.19
N PRO A 982 26.34 -10.30 33.34
CA PRO A 982 25.38 -10.22 34.44
C PRO A 982 24.15 -9.36 34.07
N ASP A 983 22.95 -9.88 34.34
CA ASP A 983 21.66 -9.19 34.16
C ASP A 983 20.88 -9.11 35.48
N PRO A 984 21.17 -8.13 36.35
CA PRO A 984 20.46 -7.96 37.62
C PRO A 984 19.02 -7.44 37.44
N ASN A 985 18.72 -6.74 36.34
CA ASN A 985 17.44 -6.03 36.12
C ASN A 985 16.41 -6.83 35.29
N ASN A 986 16.76 -8.03 34.82
CA ASN A 986 15.97 -8.84 33.88
C ASN A 986 15.72 -8.15 32.52
N GLU A 987 16.69 -7.37 32.05
CA GLU A 987 16.61 -6.61 30.80
C GLU A 987 16.76 -7.50 29.56
N ASN A 988 17.26 -8.73 29.73
CA ASN A 988 17.43 -9.70 28.63
C ASN A 988 16.15 -9.93 27.81
N ILE A 989 14.97 -9.76 28.42
CA ILE A 989 13.64 -9.93 27.81
C ILE A 989 13.29 -8.80 26.83
N VAL A 990 13.79 -7.58 27.03
CA VAL A 990 13.39 -6.38 26.26
C VAL A 990 13.92 -6.46 24.83
N GLY A 991 15.21 -6.80 24.67
CA GLY A 991 15.90 -6.87 23.39
C GLY A 991 15.73 -8.20 22.62
N TYR A 992 14.91 -9.13 23.11
CA TYR A 992 14.76 -10.44 22.48
C TYR A 992 13.78 -10.39 21.29
N ASN A 993 14.31 -10.50 20.08
CA ASN A 993 13.51 -10.47 18.85
C ASN A 993 12.56 -11.67 18.77
N ASN A 994 11.31 -11.45 18.35
CA ASN A 994 10.32 -12.50 18.18
C ASN A 994 9.53 -12.28 16.88
N LYS A 995 9.04 -13.38 16.29
CA LYS A 995 8.31 -13.37 15.02
C LYS A 995 6.91 -12.76 15.23
N SER A 996 6.73 -11.55 14.72
CA SER A 996 5.46 -10.81 14.80
C SER A 996 4.39 -11.30 13.81
N CYS A 997 4.75 -12.17 12.87
CA CYS A 997 3.82 -12.80 11.94
C CYS A 997 2.83 -13.75 12.64
N TRP A 998 3.23 -14.36 13.76
CA TRP A 998 2.37 -15.27 14.51
C TRP A 998 1.49 -14.54 15.55
N PRO A 999 0.29 -15.07 15.85
CA PRO A 999 -0.53 -14.61 16.97
C PRO A 999 0.25 -14.58 18.29
N ARG A 1000 -0.27 -13.85 19.29
CA ARG A 1000 0.40 -13.72 20.60
C ARG A 1000 0.53 -15.05 21.34
N ASP A 1001 -0.41 -15.96 21.16
CA ASP A 1001 -0.41 -17.24 21.87
C ASP A 1001 0.47 -18.30 21.19
N CYS A 1002 0.67 -18.18 19.87
CA CYS A 1002 1.44 -19.14 19.06
C CYS A 1002 2.92 -18.76 18.92
N ARG A 1003 3.31 -17.52 19.21
CA ARG A 1003 4.71 -17.10 19.20
C ARG A 1003 5.42 -17.56 20.47
N MET A 1004 6.75 -17.62 20.43
CA MET A 1004 7.57 -17.93 21.62
C MET A 1004 7.21 -17.02 22.79
N ARG A 1005 6.88 -17.62 23.94
CA ARG A 1005 6.62 -16.89 25.18
C ARG A 1005 7.96 -16.41 25.75
N ARG A 1006 7.98 -15.20 26.29
CA ARG A 1006 9.20 -14.62 26.86
C ARG A 1006 9.27 -14.93 28.35
N VAL A 1007 9.86 -16.06 28.70
CA VAL A 1007 10.17 -16.47 30.07
C VAL A 1007 11.65 -16.23 30.34
N LYS A 1008 12.02 -15.87 31.57
CA LYS A 1008 13.41 -15.54 31.94
C LYS A 1008 14.38 -16.68 31.58
N HIS A 1009 14.03 -17.92 31.94
CA HIS A 1009 14.84 -19.11 31.65
C HIS A 1009 15.07 -19.26 30.13
N ASP A 1010 14.01 -19.34 29.33
CA ASP A 1010 14.09 -19.55 27.88
C ASP A 1010 14.84 -18.43 27.14
N VAL A 1011 14.66 -17.18 27.57
CA VAL A 1011 15.34 -16.02 26.98
C VAL A 1011 16.83 -16.04 27.30
N ASN A 1012 17.20 -16.35 28.54
CA ASN A 1012 18.59 -16.49 28.94
C ASN A 1012 19.25 -17.68 28.23
N LEU A 1013 18.56 -18.81 28.11
CA LEU A 1013 19.05 -19.97 27.37
C LEU A 1013 19.29 -19.62 25.90
N GLY A 1014 18.33 -18.97 25.24
CA GLY A 1014 18.47 -18.56 23.84
C GLY A 1014 19.64 -17.59 23.62
N ARG A 1015 19.91 -16.68 24.57
CA ARG A 1015 21.07 -15.78 24.52
C ARG A 1015 22.39 -16.51 24.81
N ALA A 1016 22.39 -17.43 25.77
CA ALA A 1016 23.57 -18.20 26.14
C ALA A 1016 24.03 -19.12 25.00
N VAL A 1017 23.10 -19.80 24.33
CA VAL A 1017 23.38 -20.61 23.13
C VAL A 1017 23.94 -19.75 22.01
N PHE A 1018 23.33 -18.58 21.74
CA PHE A 1018 23.84 -17.67 20.72
C PHE A 1018 25.25 -17.16 21.05
N TRP A 1019 25.50 -16.82 22.32
CA TRP A 1019 26.81 -16.36 22.81
C TRP A 1019 27.88 -17.44 22.68
N GLU A 1020 27.56 -18.69 23.04
CA GLU A 1020 28.50 -19.80 22.92
C GLU A 1020 28.93 -20.03 21.47
N ILE A 1021 27.97 -20.09 20.54
CA ILE A 1021 28.27 -20.29 19.12
C ILE A 1021 28.97 -19.06 18.52
N GLN A 1022 28.65 -17.85 18.98
CA GLN A 1022 29.35 -16.64 18.56
C GLN A 1022 30.83 -16.65 18.99
N ASN A 1023 31.16 -17.18 20.16
CA ASN A 1023 32.54 -17.25 20.65
C ASN A 1023 33.39 -18.31 19.94
N ARG A 1024 32.77 -19.33 19.32
CA ARG A 1024 33.49 -20.34 18.52
C ARG A 1024 34.05 -19.78 17.20
N LEU A 1025 33.61 -18.60 16.78
CA LEU A 1025 33.98 -18.00 15.50
C LEU A 1025 34.88 -16.77 15.70
N PRO A 1026 36.10 -16.78 15.14
CA PRO A 1026 36.95 -15.59 15.12
C PRO A 1026 36.27 -14.45 14.34
N ARG A 1027 36.22 -13.26 14.97
CA ARG A 1027 35.61 -12.05 14.38
C ARG A 1027 36.30 -11.61 13.07
N SER A 1028 37.56 -12.01 12.89
CA SER A 1028 38.37 -11.78 11.69
C SER A 1028 37.79 -12.48 10.46
N LEU A 1029 37.20 -13.67 10.61
CA LEU A 1029 36.58 -14.42 9.52
C LEU A 1029 35.13 -14.03 9.27
N THR A 1030 34.31 -14.02 10.32
CA THR A 1030 32.87 -13.71 10.24
C THR A 1030 32.32 -13.32 11.62
N THR A 1031 31.05 -12.94 11.67
CA THR A 1031 30.29 -12.77 12.91
C THR A 1031 28.88 -13.30 12.71
N LEU A 1032 28.19 -13.61 13.81
CA LEU A 1032 26.80 -14.06 13.84
C LEU A 1032 25.83 -12.97 14.27
#